data_AF-A0A7Y8L1L4-F1
#
_entry.id   AF-A0A7Y8L1L4-F1
#
_cell.length_a   1.000
_cell.length_b   1.000
_cell.length_c   1.000
_cell.angle_alpha   90.00
_cell.angle_beta   90.00
_cell.angle_gamma   90.00
#
_symmetry.space_group_name_H-M   'P 1'
#
loop_
_entity.id
_entity.type
_entity.pdbx_description
1 polymer ?
#
loop_
_entity_poly.entity_id
_entity_poly.type
_entity_poly.pdbx_seq_one_letter_code
_entity_poly.pdbx_strand_id
1 'polypeptide(L)'
;MLNKLFLAFFIFLNGVGSFSAAQSFSGQINPYPVSFPLILKSADTLKILAVMVNFKEDKDAATFGNGKFGTIYSQNYGNTILDPLPHDRQYFESHLEFVKNYFFKVSNGNLNISYKVLEDTFSVSQTMRNYSPPGKSSDFTPLANFSQEAWTIADQLNPGFNFSDYDVFLIFHAGVGRDVTLPGSIGGERDLPSVYLSLNALKNIFGQSFNGFPVSGGNFRITNSMIIPETESRELSSFGGTVLFNLTINGLLVASVASHLGLPDLFDTETGLSAIGRFGLMDGQSIFAYNGAFPPEPSPWEKIYLGWTNSSELIQSGEYDINLYSKLAAPAGGNTILKIPLNSSEYYLVENRNRDVFEDGAKVTYRIGNQTFTKTFLKDTTGFYSFDLDSVDGVVIDVDEFDWAVPGNGIVIWHIDQNVIDQKIIENKINTDKNLRGVDVEEADGIQDIGERFFTIFGDEVIGEGEPQDFWFRDNKSELYTNEFSSETRPSTLTNSGSNSLIKFLDFSQSGKLMSFKLVFGDSIVKPVFNSMNWPLSVNHLARLASGNGFILQSGNEILLTDDNGSFKFTINDFSDYKPATNFWNNSDYVFGLNSNGKLAYYITDGISSVSGAVNNENVLTTVPVIRKTPSEVFEILAGTNNGKVILFNSGILNSELPSVKQVVDLQDTLLTVNKIAANELYYCLITKPKNNSIPSILTPLFFDSEGKSFEFENEIPVDLALTKDSNGKYLSVVLTSLKNVLLISEGKLVNKFQLKANGDIKSISLSDLKQDGANYILYNDGISSYAVNLSGSISDYFPLVDPIKKGFSGLTLSADFEGTDDSEILSFTSDGRIFSFNGANGEVIRSFPISSGSEITCSPLVYERDGKLALAVIDNRGSFRSWFIGSSSGKRFWSEANADNFNSSFIPGAETTNFINQYFPADRVYNYPNPVYNGITFLRYYVSENAEIKIQIFDLAGDYVAELNDYAIGGMDNETEWNVDNIQSGIYLARIEAKSSSGKSEFAVIKIAVVK
;
A
#
# COMPACT_ATOMS: atom_id res chain seq x y z
N MET A 1 -45.27 30.27 38.56
CA MET A 1 -44.59 30.81 37.35
C MET A 1 -43.22 31.38 37.66
N LEU A 2 -43.04 32.25 38.66
CA LEU A 2 -41.73 32.82 39.02
C LEU A 2 -40.67 31.77 39.42
N ASN A 3 -41.02 30.70 40.14
CA ASN A 3 -40.06 29.62 40.51
C ASN A 3 -39.65 28.71 39.33
N LYS A 4 -40.46 28.61 38.26
CA LYS A 4 -40.08 27.86 37.04
C LYS A 4 -39.15 28.69 36.16
N LEU A 5 -39.33 30.01 36.13
CA LEU A 5 -38.41 30.94 35.45
C LEU A 5 -37.09 31.10 36.21
N PHE A 6 -37.09 31.07 37.54
CA PHE A 6 -35.85 31.09 38.32
C PHE A 6 -35.06 29.79 38.19
N LEU A 7 -35.72 28.63 38.11
CA LEU A 7 -35.06 27.34 37.83
C LEU A 7 -34.51 27.30 36.40
N ALA A 8 -35.25 27.79 35.40
CA ALA A 8 -34.76 27.92 34.03
C ALA A 8 -33.58 28.91 33.92
N PHE A 9 -33.60 30.02 34.67
CA PHE A 9 -32.51 31.01 34.67
C PHE A 9 -31.28 30.55 35.48
N PHE A 10 -31.46 29.71 36.50
CA PHE A 10 -30.34 29.10 37.25
C PHE A 10 -29.71 27.91 36.52
N ILE A 11 -30.52 27.13 35.78
CA ILE A 11 -30.03 26.09 34.84
C ILE A 11 -29.20 26.76 33.72
N PHE A 12 -29.64 27.91 33.21
CA PHE A 12 -28.89 28.67 32.18
C PHE A 12 -27.56 29.28 32.65
N LEU A 13 -27.36 29.54 33.95
CA LEU A 13 -26.17 30.25 34.47
C LEU A 13 -25.18 29.34 35.22
N ASN A 14 -25.57 28.15 35.67
CA ASN A 14 -24.71 27.27 36.48
C ASN A 14 -24.86 25.75 36.20
N GLY A 15 -25.48 25.32 35.09
CA GLY A 15 -25.80 23.90 34.93
C GLY A 15 -26.12 23.45 33.51
N VAL A 16 -25.33 23.88 32.52
CA VAL A 16 -25.22 23.19 31.23
C VAL A 16 -23.74 23.18 30.84
N GLY A 17 -22.95 22.34 31.52
CA GLY A 17 -22.14 21.43 30.72
C GLY A 17 -23.16 20.68 29.89
N SER A 18 -23.08 20.82 28.56
CA SER A 18 -23.89 20.02 27.67
C SER A 18 -23.80 18.58 28.18
N PHE A 19 -24.93 17.88 28.32
CA PHE A 19 -24.92 16.42 28.48
C PHE A 19 -24.38 15.72 27.20
N SER A 20 -23.53 16.41 26.44
CA SER A 20 -22.68 15.95 25.34
C SER A 20 -21.44 15.24 25.85
N ALA A 21 -21.51 14.58 27.01
CA ALA A 21 -20.44 13.70 27.42
C ALA A 21 -20.33 12.63 26.34
N ALA A 22 -19.15 12.55 25.72
CA ALA A 22 -18.85 11.64 24.64
C ALA A 22 -19.35 10.24 24.99
N GLN A 23 -20.30 9.72 24.21
CA GLN A 23 -20.68 8.32 24.28
C GLN A 23 -19.52 7.54 23.67
N SER A 24 -18.56 7.13 24.50
CA SER A 24 -17.55 6.16 24.06
C SER A 24 -18.21 4.79 24.03
N PHE A 25 -18.17 4.12 22.87
CA PHE A 25 -18.65 2.76 22.75
C PHE A 25 -17.74 1.83 23.56
N SER A 26 -18.31 1.05 24.47
CA SER A 26 -17.54 0.26 25.45
C SER A 26 -17.42 -1.23 25.12
N GLY A 27 -17.83 -1.65 23.91
CA GLY A 27 -17.88 -3.05 23.49
C GLY A 27 -17.11 -3.39 22.21
N GLN A 28 -17.07 -4.68 21.87
CA GLN A 28 -16.76 -5.19 20.53
C GLN A 28 -18.01 -5.89 20.04
N ILE A 29 -18.66 -5.39 18.99
CA ILE A 29 -19.88 -6.02 18.46
C ILE A 29 -19.50 -7.35 17.81
N ASN A 30 -18.39 -7.37 17.06
CA ASN A 30 -17.90 -8.56 16.39
C ASN A 30 -16.51 -8.95 16.88
N PRO A 31 -16.37 -9.65 18.02
CA PRO A 31 -15.06 -9.94 18.61
C PRO A 31 -14.17 -10.85 17.74
N TYR A 32 -14.76 -11.63 16.84
CA TYR A 32 -14.05 -12.53 15.93
C TYR A 32 -14.73 -12.55 14.55
N PRO A 33 -14.48 -11.52 13.73
CA PRO A 33 -15.03 -11.42 12.38
C PRO A 33 -14.50 -12.53 11.47
N VAL A 34 -15.21 -12.71 10.35
CA VAL A 34 -14.83 -13.65 9.29
C VAL A 34 -14.08 -12.91 8.18
N SER A 35 -13.17 -13.60 7.49
CA SER A 35 -12.36 -13.02 6.40
C SER A 35 -13.15 -12.72 5.12
N PHE A 36 -14.39 -13.20 5.02
CA PHE A 36 -15.21 -13.06 3.82
C PHE A 36 -16.67 -12.75 4.20
N PRO A 37 -17.35 -11.91 3.41
CA PRO A 37 -18.75 -11.57 3.60
C PRO A 37 -19.67 -12.76 3.29
N LEU A 38 -20.83 -12.79 3.94
CA LEU A 38 -21.94 -13.67 3.56
C LEU A 38 -22.64 -13.10 2.31
N ILE A 39 -22.42 -13.73 1.16
CA ILE A 39 -23.06 -13.32 -0.09
C ILE A 39 -24.41 -14.01 -0.24
N LEU A 40 -25.49 -13.26 -0.06
CA LEU A 40 -26.87 -13.68 -0.28
C LEU A 40 -27.30 -13.33 -1.71
N LYS A 41 -28.12 -14.17 -2.35
CA LYS A 41 -28.73 -13.83 -3.65
C LYS A 41 -29.93 -12.91 -3.42
N SER A 42 -30.28 -12.06 -4.39
CA SER A 42 -31.40 -11.11 -4.29
C SER A 42 -32.77 -11.74 -3.95
N ALA A 43 -32.96 -13.04 -4.22
CA ALA A 43 -34.18 -13.78 -3.84
C ALA A 43 -34.12 -14.42 -2.44
N ASP A 44 -32.95 -14.47 -1.82
CA ASP A 44 -32.76 -15.05 -0.50
C ASP A 44 -33.33 -14.10 0.56
N THR A 45 -33.90 -14.67 1.61
CA THR A 45 -34.42 -13.92 2.76
C THR A 45 -33.64 -14.37 3.98
N LEU A 46 -32.93 -13.44 4.63
CA LEU A 46 -32.27 -13.68 5.91
C LEU A 46 -33.35 -13.78 7.00
N LYS A 47 -33.37 -14.88 7.73
CA LYS A 47 -34.41 -15.18 8.72
C LYS A 47 -33.86 -15.08 10.13
N ILE A 48 -34.42 -14.16 10.92
CA ILE A 48 -34.04 -13.92 12.32
C ILE A 48 -35.01 -14.65 13.26
N LEU A 49 -34.49 -15.50 14.14
CA LEU A 49 -35.24 -16.06 15.27
C LEU A 49 -34.82 -15.36 16.55
N ALA A 50 -35.77 -14.77 17.26
CA ALA A 50 -35.52 -14.09 18.52
C ALA A 50 -36.22 -14.76 19.71
N VAL A 51 -35.56 -14.74 20.86
CA VAL A 51 -36.10 -15.16 22.17
C VAL A 51 -35.94 -14.05 23.20
N MET A 52 -36.82 -14.03 24.21
CA MET A 52 -36.78 -13.07 25.32
C MET A 52 -36.37 -13.78 26.61
N VAL A 53 -35.22 -13.37 27.17
CA VAL A 53 -34.57 -14.05 28.29
C VAL A 53 -34.48 -13.17 29.53
N ASN A 54 -35.08 -13.63 30.61
CA ASN A 54 -34.93 -13.10 31.96
C ASN A 54 -33.74 -13.76 32.67
N PHE A 55 -33.25 -13.12 33.72
CA PHE A 55 -32.26 -13.67 34.64
C PHE A 55 -32.93 -14.18 35.93
N LYS A 56 -32.15 -14.88 36.76
CA LYS A 56 -32.53 -15.07 38.16
C LYS A 56 -32.61 -13.70 38.83
N GLU A 57 -33.72 -13.47 39.55
CA GLU A 57 -33.98 -12.16 40.15
C GLU A 57 -32.95 -11.82 41.23
N ASP A 58 -32.49 -10.57 41.26
CA ASP A 58 -31.59 -10.03 42.27
C ASP A 58 -31.88 -8.56 42.62
N LYS A 59 -30.97 -7.95 43.41
CA LYS A 59 -30.96 -6.52 43.74
C LYS A 59 -29.54 -5.97 43.64
N ASP A 60 -28.81 -6.40 42.62
CA ASP A 60 -27.42 -6.02 42.44
C ASP A 60 -27.33 -4.57 41.95
N ALA A 61 -26.67 -3.70 42.72
CA ALA A 61 -26.55 -2.28 42.39
C ALA A 61 -25.62 -2.00 41.19
N ALA A 62 -24.92 -3.02 40.69
CA ALA A 62 -24.09 -2.89 39.49
C ALA A 62 -24.83 -3.28 38.19
N THR A 63 -26.11 -3.64 38.26
CA THR A 63 -26.94 -3.97 37.10
C THR A 63 -28.25 -3.19 37.13
N PHE A 64 -28.83 -2.90 35.97
CA PHE A 64 -30.12 -2.21 35.87
C PHE A 64 -31.30 -3.19 35.84
N GLY A 65 -32.34 -2.86 36.61
CA GLY A 65 -33.50 -3.74 36.84
C GLY A 65 -33.22 -4.83 37.87
N ASN A 66 -34.18 -5.75 38.04
CA ASN A 66 -34.03 -6.91 38.93
C ASN A 66 -33.74 -8.21 38.17
N GLY A 67 -33.41 -8.12 36.88
CA GLY A 67 -33.25 -9.27 35.98
C GLY A 67 -34.53 -9.74 35.30
N LYS A 68 -35.65 -9.01 35.42
CA LYS A 68 -36.89 -9.24 34.65
C LYS A 68 -37.21 -8.10 33.69
N PHE A 69 -37.80 -8.41 32.53
CA PHE A 69 -38.23 -7.38 31.57
C PHE A 69 -39.18 -6.36 32.21
N GLY A 70 -39.01 -5.10 31.84
CA GLY A 70 -39.83 -3.98 32.30
C GLY A 70 -39.60 -3.54 33.75
N THR A 71 -38.47 -3.92 34.36
CA THR A 71 -38.14 -3.56 35.76
C THR A 71 -37.06 -2.47 35.89
N ILE A 72 -36.62 -1.92 34.76
CA ILE A 72 -35.55 -0.91 34.67
C ILE A 72 -35.98 0.50 35.06
N TYR A 73 -37.27 0.80 35.06
CA TYR A 73 -37.81 2.12 35.41
C TYR A 73 -38.46 2.11 36.79
N SER A 74 -38.16 3.13 37.60
CA SER A 74 -38.76 3.29 38.93
C SER A 74 -40.17 3.90 38.88
N GLN A 75 -40.54 4.49 37.75
CA GLN A 75 -41.83 5.11 37.51
C GLN A 75 -42.34 4.86 36.07
N ASN A 76 -43.63 5.11 35.85
CA ASN A 76 -44.22 5.03 34.51
C ASN A 76 -44.03 6.36 33.76
N TYR A 77 -43.21 6.35 32.71
CA TYR A 77 -42.95 7.52 31.86
C TYR A 77 -44.00 7.74 30.76
N GLY A 78 -45.01 6.87 30.65
CA GLY A 78 -46.02 6.94 29.60
C GLY A 78 -45.46 6.61 28.23
N ASN A 79 -46.08 7.16 27.18
CA ASN A 79 -45.76 6.85 25.78
C ASN A 79 -44.96 7.98 25.10
N THR A 80 -44.48 8.97 25.84
CA THR A 80 -43.79 10.15 25.30
C THR A 80 -42.27 10.06 25.47
N ILE A 81 -41.76 8.83 25.48
CA ILE A 81 -40.34 8.51 25.61
C ILE A 81 -39.97 7.57 24.47
N LEU A 82 -38.66 7.43 24.22
CA LEU A 82 -38.17 6.32 23.41
C LEU A 82 -38.41 5.01 24.18
N ASP A 83 -38.80 3.98 23.44
CA ASP A 83 -38.95 2.63 23.97
C ASP A 83 -39.82 2.55 25.25
N PRO A 84 -41.09 3.01 25.20
CA PRO A 84 -41.97 2.97 26.36
C PRO A 84 -42.38 1.54 26.72
N LEU A 85 -42.64 1.29 28.01
CA LEU A 85 -43.17 0.02 28.49
C LEU A 85 -44.60 -0.26 27.95
N PRO A 86 -45.00 -1.54 27.77
CA PRO A 86 -44.25 -2.77 28.08
C PRO A 86 -43.26 -3.20 27.00
N HIS A 87 -42.11 -3.75 27.41
CA HIS A 87 -41.13 -4.38 26.53
C HIS A 87 -41.46 -5.86 26.29
N ASP A 88 -42.54 -6.09 25.55
CA ASP A 88 -43.05 -7.41 25.22
C ASP A 88 -42.67 -7.86 23.79
N ARG A 89 -43.25 -8.96 23.33
CA ARG A 89 -43.02 -9.47 21.97
C ARG A 89 -43.26 -8.41 20.89
N GLN A 90 -44.31 -7.61 21.02
CA GLN A 90 -44.68 -6.62 20.01
C GLN A 90 -43.66 -5.46 19.97
N TYR A 91 -43.13 -5.08 21.13
CA TYR A 91 -42.03 -4.12 21.23
C TYR A 91 -40.81 -4.60 20.43
N PHE A 92 -40.34 -5.83 20.64
CA PHE A 92 -39.20 -6.38 19.91
C PHE A 92 -39.48 -6.62 18.41
N GLU A 93 -40.70 -7.03 18.05
CA GLU A 93 -41.10 -7.11 16.63
C GLU A 93 -41.08 -5.73 15.95
N SER A 94 -41.27 -4.63 16.69
CA SER A 94 -41.16 -3.28 16.15
C SER A 94 -39.72 -2.90 15.83
N HIS A 95 -38.77 -3.22 16.70
CA HIS A 95 -37.35 -3.06 16.40
C HIS A 95 -36.88 -3.95 15.23
N LEU A 96 -37.37 -5.18 15.12
CA LEU A 96 -37.03 -6.04 13.99
C LEU A 96 -37.68 -5.58 12.67
N GLU A 97 -38.82 -4.90 12.72
CA GLU A 97 -39.38 -4.20 11.56
C GLU A 97 -38.48 -3.04 11.12
N PHE A 98 -37.87 -2.30 12.06
CA PHE A 98 -36.84 -1.30 11.74
C PHE A 98 -35.66 -1.93 10.98
N VAL A 99 -35.09 -3.01 11.53
CA VAL A 99 -33.97 -3.74 10.89
C VAL A 99 -34.32 -4.15 9.46
N LYS A 100 -35.52 -4.72 9.26
CA LYS A 100 -36.00 -5.10 7.94
C LYS A 100 -36.11 -3.91 6.98
N ASN A 101 -36.71 -2.81 7.40
CA ASN A 101 -36.89 -1.62 6.57
C ASN A 101 -35.55 -0.96 6.23
N TYR A 102 -34.65 -0.87 7.21
CA TYR A 102 -33.30 -0.36 7.05
C TYR A 102 -32.55 -1.14 5.97
N PHE A 103 -32.37 -2.46 6.16
CA PHE A 103 -31.58 -3.27 5.22
C PHE A 103 -32.20 -3.32 3.83
N PHE A 104 -33.52 -3.35 3.71
CA PHE A 104 -34.19 -3.30 2.41
C PHE A 104 -33.84 -2.02 1.63
N LYS A 105 -33.86 -0.85 2.29
CA LYS A 105 -33.53 0.44 1.66
C LYS A 105 -32.04 0.61 1.39
N VAL A 106 -31.18 0.36 2.39
CA VAL A 106 -29.74 0.64 2.25
C VAL A 106 -29.06 -0.31 1.26
N SER A 107 -29.57 -1.54 1.13
CA SER A 107 -29.09 -2.53 0.16
C SER A 107 -29.75 -2.43 -1.22
N ASN A 108 -30.72 -1.51 -1.41
CA ASN A 108 -31.52 -1.38 -2.65
C ASN A 108 -32.23 -2.70 -3.04
N GLY A 109 -32.81 -3.38 -2.04
CA GLY A 109 -33.51 -4.64 -2.21
C GLY A 109 -32.62 -5.88 -2.38
N ASN A 110 -31.29 -5.76 -2.28
CA ASN A 110 -30.38 -6.91 -2.31
C ASN A 110 -30.49 -7.79 -1.05
N LEU A 111 -30.92 -7.22 0.08
CA LEU A 111 -31.14 -7.93 1.33
C LEU A 111 -32.61 -7.82 1.78
N ASN A 112 -33.26 -8.99 1.85
CA ASN A 112 -34.59 -9.13 2.44
C ASN A 112 -34.46 -9.79 3.80
N ILE A 113 -35.17 -9.26 4.80
CA ILE A 113 -35.19 -9.80 6.16
C ILE A 113 -36.61 -10.23 6.52
N SER A 114 -36.73 -11.38 7.17
CA SER A 114 -37.93 -11.76 7.91
C SER A 114 -37.55 -12.21 9.30
N TYR A 115 -38.47 -12.10 10.24
CA TYR A 115 -38.18 -12.34 11.65
C TYR A 115 -39.33 -13.06 12.35
N LYS A 116 -38.99 -13.74 13.45
CA LYS A 116 -39.96 -14.31 14.41
C LYS A 116 -39.44 -14.15 15.83
N VAL A 117 -40.27 -13.59 16.71
CA VAL A 117 -40.03 -13.56 18.15
C VAL A 117 -40.91 -14.63 18.80
N LEU A 118 -40.34 -15.50 19.64
CA LEU A 118 -41.11 -16.51 20.38
C LEU A 118 -41.91 -15.84 21.53
N GLU A 119 -43.12 -16.35 21.81
CA GLU A 119 -44.09 -15.69 22.70
C GLU A 119 -43.68 -15.65 24.18
N ASP A 120 -43.03 -16.69 24.67
CA ASP A 120 -42.75 -16.85 26.10
C ASP A 120 -41.42 -16.20 26.48
N THR A 121 -41.44 -15.42 27.57
CA THR A 121 -40.22 -15.09 28.30
C THR A 121 -39.85 -16.24 29.22
N PHE A 122 -38.57 -16.59 29.32
CA PHE A 122 -38.08 -17.61 30.26
C PHE A 122 -36.86 -17.12 31.03
N SER A 123 -36.49 -17.79 32.12
CA SER A 123 -35.35 -17.39 32.96
C SER A 123 -34.19 -18.36 32.85
N VAL A 124 -32.97 -17.84 32.72
CA VAL A 124 -31.73 -18.60 32.94
C VAL A 124 -31.46 -18.80 34.44
N SER A 125 -30.56 -19.71 34.78
CA SER A 125 -30.32 -20.19 36.15
C SER A 125 -29.55 -19.22 37.04
N GLN A 126 -28.75 -18.32 36.45
CA GLN A 126 -27.93 -17.36 37.21
C GLN A 126 -28.42 -15.92 37.07
N THR A 127 -27.88 -15.05 37.92
CA THR A 127 -28.11 -13.61 37.87
C THR A 127 -27.32 -12.98 36.72
N MET A 128 -27.74 -11.80 36.26
CA MET A 128 -27.12 -11.08 35.13
C MET A 128 -25.60 -10.91 35.31
N ARG A 129 -25.16 -10.49 36.51
CA ARG A 129 -23.74 -10.29 36.84
C ARG A 129 -22.84 -11.49 36.50
N ASN A 130 -23.37 -12.70 36.67
CA ASN A 130 -22.60 -13.94 36.50
C ASN A 130 -22.46 -14.37 35.02
N TYR A 131 -23.30 -13.82 34.13
CA TYR A 131 -23.14 -13.94 32.68
C TYR A 131 -22.43 -12.73 32.06
N SER A 132 -22.30 -11.63 32.80
CA SER A 132 -21.57 -10.45 32.32
C SER A 132 -20.05 -10.63 32.49
N PRO A 133 -19.24 -10.36 31.45
CA PRO A 133 -17.80 -10.32 31.57
C PRO A 133 -17.36 -9.12 32.45
N PRO A 134 -16.18 -9.19 33.12
CA PRO A 134 -15.61 -8.01 33.77
C PRO A 134 -15.44 -6.83 32.81
N GLY A 135 -15.46 -5.59 33.34
CA GLY A 135 -15.23 -4.40 32.53
C GLY A 135 -13.87 -4.47 31.83
N LYS A 136 -13.83 -4.10 30.54
CA LYS A 136 -12.64 -4.17 29.67
C LYS A 136 -12.04 -5.57 29.48
N SER A 137 -12.79 -6.63 29.77
CA SER A 137 -12.36 -8.01 29.54
C SER A 137 -12.52 -8.38 28.06
N SER A 138 -11.53 -9.09 27.50
CA SER A 138 -11.64 -9.78 26.21
C SER A 138 -12.13 -11.23 26.34
N ASP A 139 -12.50 -11.67 27.55
CA ASP A 139 -13.08 -12.99 27.79
C ASP A 139 -14.60 -12.96 27.62
N PHE A 140 -15.06 -13.51 26.49
CA PHE A 140 -16.47 -13.63 26.13
C PHE A 140 -17.11 -14.96 26.60
N THR A 141 -16.39 -15.80 27.36
CA THR A 141 -16.90 -17.08 27.87
C THR A 141 -18.22 -16.96 28.63
N PRO A 142 -18.43 -15.96 29.52
CA PRO A 142 -19.72 -15.78 30.22
C PRO A 142 -20.91 -15.60 29.27
N LEU A 143 -20.75 -14.86 28.18
CA LEU A 143 -21.79 -14.60 27.17
C LEU A 143 -22.07 -15.83 26.29
N ALA A 144 -21.03 -16.62 25.98
CA ALA A 144 -21.20 -17.88 25.28
C ALA A 144 -21.94 -18.92 26.14
N ASN A 145 -21.66 -18.98 27.44
CA ASN A 145 -22.38 -19.82 28.40
C ASN A 145 -23.84 -19.38 28.54
N PHE A 146 -24.10 -18.07 28.60
CA PHE A 146 -25.44 -17.51 28.57
C PHE A 146 -26.22 -17.94 27.31
N SER A 147 -25.60 -17.82 26.14
CA SER A 147 -26.20 -18.23 24.86
C SER A 147 -26.52 -19.72 24.85
N GLN A 148 -25.58 -20.56 25.31
CA GLN A 148 -25.78 -22.02 25.39
C GLN A 148 -27.00 -22.38 26.22
N GLU A 149 -27.11 -21.79 27.41
CA GLU A 149 -28.22 -22.05 28.32
C GLU A 149 -29.54 -21.52 27.77
N ALA A 150 -29.56 -20.31 27.23
CA ALA A 150 -30.74 -19.71 26.63
C ALA A 150 -31.32 -20.56 25.49
N TRP A 151 -30.48 -21.00 24.55
CA TRP A 151 -30.92 -21.85 23.44
C TRP A 151 -31.33 -23.25 23.89
N THR A 152 -30.70 -23.79 24.93
CA THR A 152 -31.10 -25.08 25.53
C THR A 152 -32.51 -25.00 26.13
N ILE A 153 -32.82 -23.92 26.86
CA ILE A 153 -34.16 -23.73 27.44
C ILE A 153 -35.19 -23.44 26.35
N ALA A 154 -34.84 -22.63 25.34
CA ALA A 154 -35.72 -22.33 24.21
C ALA A 154 -36.15 -23.60 23.45
N ASP A 155 -35.22 -24.54 23.20
CA ASP A 155 -35.52 -25.84 22.57
C ASP A 155 -36.45 -26.70 23.46
N GLN A 156 -36.21 -26.72 24.77
CA GLN A 156 -37.05 -27.47 25.72
C GLN A 156 -38.49 -26.94 25.82
N LEU A 157 -38.66 -25.62 25.76
CA LEU A 157 -39.97 -24.97 25.84
C LEU A 157 -40.75 -25.05 24.52
N ASN A 158 -40.07 -25.29 23.39
CA ASN A 158 -40.67 -25.31 22.06
C ASN A 158 -40.46 -26.68 21.37
N PRO A 159 -40.98 -27.78 21.93
CA PRO A 159 -40.75 -29.11 21.38
C PRO A 159 -41.30 -29.22 19.95
N GLY A 160 -40.44 -29.64 19.01
CA GLY A 160 -40.79 -29.79 17.59
C GLY A 160 -40.68 -28.50 16.77
N PHE A 161 -40.21 -27.39 17.34
CA PHE A 161 -39.89 -26.19 16.58
C PHE A 161 -38.72 -26.44 15.62
N ASN A 162 -38.86 -25.98 14.37
CA ASN A 162 -37.84 -26.15 13.35
C ASN A 162 -36.85 -24.97 13.37
N PHE A 163 -35.76 -25.11 14.13
CA PHE A 163 -34.70 -24.10 14.19
C PHE A 163 -33.92 -23.99 12.87
N SER A 164 -33.93 -25.03 12.02
CA SER A 164 -33.22 -25.01 10.73
C SER A 164 -33.81 -24.08 9.68
N ASP A 165 -34.99 -23.50 9.95
CA ASP A 165 -35.62 -22.51 9.09
C ASP A 165 -35.02 -21.10 9.25
N TYR A 166 -34.08 -20.88 10.19
CA TYR A 166 -33.54 -19.56 10.53
C TYR A 166 -32.01 -19.51 10.40
N ASP A 167 -31.51 -18.31 10.12
CA ASP A 167 -30.10 -18.05 9.84
C ASP A 167 -29.42 -17.30 11.00
N VAL A 168 -30.15 -16.36 11.60
CA VAL A 168 -29.68 -15.50 12.69
C VAL A 168 -30.45 -15.81 13.97
N PHE A 169 -29.72 -16.02 15.06
CA PHE A 169 -30.29 -16.40 16.34
C PHE A 169 -30.05 -15.27 17.36
N LEU A 170 -31.11 -14.60 17.77
CA LEU A 170 -31.09 -13.41 18.61
C LEU A 170 -31.67 -13.67 19.99
N ILE A 171 -30.95 -13.24 21.02
CA ILE A 171 -31.40 -13.23 22.41
C ILE A 171 -31.59 -11.77 22.82
N PHE A 172 -32.84 -11.37 23.06
CA PHE A 172 -33.13 -10.19 23.85
C PHE A 172 -33.03 -10.56 25.32
N HIS A 173 -32.28 -9.80 26.12
CA HIS A 173 -32.19 -10.03 27.55
C HIS A 173 -32.82 -8.89 28.36
N ALA A 174 -33.42 -9.22 29.51
CA ALA A 174 -33.93 -8.22 30.45
C ALA A 174 -32.81 -7.32 30.97
N GLY A 175 -33.12 -6.05 31.28
CA GLY A 175 -32.15 -5.05 31.73
C GLY A 175 -31.51 -4.24 30.61
N VAL A 176 -30.62 -3.32 31.01
CA VAL A 176 -29.93 -2.38 30.11
C VAL A 176 -28.63 -3.01 29.59
N GLY A 177 -28.09 -2.53 28.46
CA GLY A 177 -26.78 -2.96 27.96
C GLY A 177 -25.61 -2.13 28.49
N ARG A 178 -24.41 -2.72 28.42
CA ARG A 178 -23.14 -2.07 28.80
C ARG A 178 -22.39 -1.48 27.60
N ASP A 179 -23.13 -0.91 26.66
CA ASP A 179 -22.62 -0.51 25.34
C ASP A 179 -22.12 0.93 25.28
N VAL A 180 -22.64 1.81 26.16
CA VAL A 180 -22.20 3.20 26.29
C VAL A 180 -21.70 3.51 27.70
N THR A 181 -20.66 4.34 27.78
CA THR A 181 -20.16 4.89 29.04
C THR A 181 -20.88 6.19 29.37
N LEU A 182 -21.37 6.32 30.60
CA LEU A 182 -22.06 7.52 31.07
C LEU A 182 -21.12 8.55 31.70
N PRO A 183 -21.43 9.86 31.62
CA PRO A 183 -20.73 10.88 32.40
C PRO A 183 -20.78 10.57 33.90
N GLY A 184 -19.59 10.50 34.52
CA GLY A 184 -19.42 10.19 35.94
C GLY A 184 -19.40 8.70 36.30
N SER A 185 -19.54 7.80 35.32
CA SER A 185 -19.32 6.36 35.55
C SER A 185 -17.86 6.08 35.93
N ILE A 186 -17.68 5.17 36.88
CA ILE A 186 -16.36 4.65 37.29
C ILE A 186 -16.08 3.24 36.75
N GLY A 187 -16.91 2.75 35.81
CA GLY A 187 -16.72 1.45 35.13
C GLY A 187 -17.02 0.23 35.99
N GLY A 188 -17.94 0.36 36.95
CA GLY A 188 -18.32 -0.71 37.89
C GLY A 188 -19.51 -1.56 37.43
N GLU A 189 -20.12 -1.22 36.30
CA GLU A 189 -21.34 -1.81 35.75
C GLU A 189 -21.11 -3.26 35.29
N ARG A 190 -22.12 -4.10 35.54
CA ARG A 190 -22.11 -5.54 35.32
C ARG A 190 -23.30 -6.02 34.51
N ASP A 191 -23.91 -5.11 33.77
CA ASP A 191 -24.84 -5.42 32.70
C ASP A 191 -24.13 -6.20 31.58
N LEU A 192 -24.90 -6.94 30.76
CA LEU A 192 -24.32 -7.64 29.61
C LEU A 192 -24.00 -6.62 28.51
N PRO A 193 -22.82 -6.68 27.87
CA PRO A 193 -22.57 -5.95 26.64
C PRO A 193 -23.32 -6.63 25.48
N SER A 194 -23.73 -5.83 24.50
CA SER A 194 -24.24 -6.33 23.22
C SER A 194 -23.10 -6.97 22.42
N VAL A 195 -23.38 -8.12 21.80
CA VAL A 195 -22.37 -8.85 21.02
C VAL A 195 -23.00 -9.78 19.98
N TYR A 196 -22.30 -9.94 18.86
CA TYR A 196 -22.51 -11.02 17.89
C TYR A 196 -21.44 -12.11 18.05
N LEU A 197 -21.85 -13.28 18.56
CA LEU A 197 -20.98 -14.45 18.68
C LEU A 197 -21.08 -15.30 17.41
N SER A 198 -20.09 -15.17 16.54
CA SER A 198 -19.92 -16.02 15.34
C SER A 198 -19.51 -17.45 15.71
N LEU A 199 -19.57 -18.38 14.74
CA LEU A 199 -19.05 -19.74 14.95
C LEU A 199 -17.55 -19.73 15.29
N ASN A 200 -16.79 -18.78 14.74
CA ASN A 200 -15.36 -18.62 15.05
C ASN A 200 -15.17 -18.18 16.50
N ALA A 201 -15.97 -17.21 16.98
CA ALA A 201 -15.98 -16.80 18.38
C ALA A 201 -16.26 -17.99 19.31
N LEU A 202 -17.30 -18.76 18.99
CA LEU A 202 -17.70 -19.92 19.79
C LEU A 202 -16.65 -21.06 19.77
N LYS A 203 -15.95 -21.27 18.65
CA LYS A 203 -14.82 -22.22 18.57
C LYS A 203 -13.60 -21.75 19.37
N ASN A 204 -13.34 -20.45 19.40
CA ASN A 204 -12.26 -19.90 20.23
C ASN A 204 -12.54 -20.10 21.72
N ILE A 205 -13.81 -20.03 22.13
CA ILE A 205 -14.24 -20.20 23.53
C ILE A 205 -14.37 -21.68 23.93
N PHE A 206 -15.13 -22.48 23.17
CA PHE A 206 -15.44 -23.87 23.50
C PHE A 206 -14.47 -24.90 22.89
N GLY A 207 -13.52 -24.46 22.08
CA GLY A 207 -12.54 -25.29 21.38
C GLY A 207 -12.92 -25.58 19.93
N GLN A 208 -11.91 -25.92 19.12
CA GLN A 208 -12.03 -26.07 17.65
C GLN A 208 -12.99 -27.18 17.19
N SER A 209 -13.31 -28.14 18.07
CA SER A 209 -14.29 -29.20 17.82
C SER A 209 -15.75 -28.75 17.99
N PHE A 210 -15.98 -27.56 18.54
CA PHE A 210 -17.32 -26.99 18.68
C PHE A 210 -17.92 -26.66 17.31
N ASN A 211 -19.16 -27.11 17.08
CA ASN A 211 -19.87 -26.97 15.81
C ASN A 211 -21.29 -26.40 15.98
N GLY A 212 -21.55 -25.71 17.09
CA GLY A 212 -22.82 -25.05 17.39
C GLY A 212 -23.60 -25.69 18.54
N PHE A 213 -24.55 -24.94 19.11
CA PHE A 213 -25.42 -25.39 20.20
C PHE A 213 -26.46 -26.40 19.67
N PRO A 214 -26.52 -27.63 20.21
CA PRO A 214 -27.47 -28.63 19.73
C PRO A 214 -28.91 -28.27 20.12
N VAL A 215 -29.81 -28.27 19.14
CA VAL A 215 -31.26 -28.08 19.31
C VAL A 215 -32.02 -29.12 18.48
N SER A 216 -33.35 -29.20 18.62
CA SER A 216 -34.21 -30.17 17.94
C SER A 216 -33.76 -31.62 18.17
N GLY A 217 -33.37 -31.94 19.40
CA GLY A 217 -32.85 -33.27 19.76
C GLY A 217 -31.47 -33.59 19.14
N GLY A 218 -30.72 -32.57 18.74
CA GLY A 218 -29.37 -32.69 18.16
C GLY A 218 -29.34 -32.75 16.63
N ASN A 219 -30.49 -32.66 15.95
CA ASN A 219 -30.58 -32.68 14.49
C ASN A 219 -30.15 -31.37 13.82
N PHE A 220 -30.18 -30.26 14.56
CA PHE A 220 -29.70 -28.96 14.10
C PHE A 220 -28.77 -28.35 15.14
N ARG A 221 -27.88 -27.45 14.69
CA ARG A 221 -26.94 -26.75 15.54
C ARG A 221 -26.96 -25.27 15.23
N ILE A 222 -27.23 -24.48 16.27
CA ILE A 222 -27.15 -23.01 16.21
C ILE A 222 -25.67 -22.62 16.22
N THR A 223 -25.22 -21.97 15.14
CA THR A 223 -23.79 -21.65 14.92
C THR A 223 -23.43 -20.20 15.23
N ASN A 224 -24.41 -19.36 15.51
CA ASN A 224 -24.21 -17.95 15.88
C ASN A 224 -25.19 -17.55 16.98
N SER A 225 -24.91 -16.48 17.71
CA SER A 225 -25.85 -15.89 18.66
C SER A 225 -25.61 -14.39 18.79
N MET A 226 -26.66 -13.60 18.59
CA MET A 226 -26.70 -12.17 18.96
C MET A 226 -27.25 -12.04 20.38
N ILE A 227 -26.67 -11.15 21.17
CA ILE A 227 -27.15 -10.80 22.52
C ILE A 227 -27.37 -9.29 22.52
N ILE A 228 -28.61 -8.85 22.78
CA ILE A 228 -29.02 -7.44 22.77
C ILE A 228 -29.90 -7.19 24.00
N PRO A 229 -29.78 -6.05 24.70
CA PRO A 229 -30.60 -5.73 25.88
C PRO A 229 -32.06 -5.40 25.52
N GLU A 230 -32.90 -5.23 26.55
CA GLU A 230 -34.28 -4.78 26.35
C GLU A 230 -34.32 -3.31 25.91
N THR A 231 -33.38 -2.49 26.38
CA THR A 231 -33.19 -1.09 25.98
C THR A 231 -31.79 -0.60 26.39
N GLU A 232 -31.39 0.57 25.89
CA GLU A 232 -30.22 1.32 26.37
C GLU A 232 -30.62 2.48 27.31
N SER A 233 -31.92 2.79 27.38
CA SER A 233 -32.48 3.85 28.22
C SER A 233 -32.28 3.56 29.71
N ARG A 234 -31.92 4.60 30.46
CA ARG A 234 -31.49 4.46 31.86
C ARG A 234 -31.81 5.67 32.73
N GLU A 235 -32.18 5.41 33.98
CA GLU A 235 -32.47 6.45 34.97
C GLU A 235 -31.17 6.96 35.61
N LEU A 236 -30.88 8.25 35.43
CA LEU A 236 -29.75 8.94 36.03
C LEU A 236 -30.21 9.71 37.28
N SER A 237 -29.58 9.41 38.43
CA SER A 237 -29.86 10.10 39.69
C SER A 237 -28.88 11.25 39.91
N SER A 238 -29.39 12.48 40.08
CA SER A 238 -28.58 13.67 40.41
C SER A 238 -29.18 14.48 41.57
N PHE A 239 -28.47 15.51 42.05
CA PHE A 239 -28.90 16.39 43.14
C PHE A 239 -30.15 17.19 42.72
N GLY A 240 -31.34 16.62 42.95
CA GLY A 240 -32.63 17.26 42.65
C GLY A 240 -33.69 16.35 42.05
N GLY A 241 -33.35 15.13 41.64
CA GLY A 241 -34.31 14.16 41.09
C GLY A 241 -33.67 13.10 40.18
N THR A 242 -34.50 12.19 39.70
CA THR A 242 -34.16 11.18 38.67
C THR A 242 -34.55 11.72 37.29
N VAL A 243 -33.64 11.64 36.33
CA VAL A 243 -33.88 12.01 34.92
C VAL A 243 -33.69 10.75 34.06
N LEU A 244 -34.57 10.55 33.09
CA LEU A 244 -34.42 9.46 32.12
C LEU A 244 -33.50 9.91 31.00
N PHE A 245 -32.43 9.14 30.76
CA PHE A 245 -31.60 9.28 29.57
C PHE A 245 -32.14 8.31 28.51
N ASN A 246 -32.72 8.86 27.44
CA ASN A 246 -33.40 8.12 26.40
C ASN A 246 -32.41 7.64 25.33
N LEU A 247 -32.24 6.33 25.23
CA LEU A 247 -31.47 5.64 24.19
C LEU A 247 -32.25 4.40 23.72
N THR A 248 -32.00 3.99 22.48
CA THR A 248 -32.66 2.81 21.88
C THR A 248 -31.65 1.87 21.23
N ILE A 249 -32.13 0.68 20.83
CA ILE A 249 -31.30 -0.46 20.39
C ILE A 249 -31.30 -0.69 18.87
N ASN A 250 -31.95 0.17 18.09
CA ASN A 250 -32.06 0.00 16.63
C ASN A 250 -30.69 -0.05 15.95
N GLY A 251 -29.79 0.88 16.27
CA GLY A 251 -28.43 0.89 15.73
C GLY A 251 -27.63 -0.37 16.11
N LEU A 252 -27.72 -0.83 17.36
CA LEU A 252 -27.06 -2.06 17.84
C LEU A 252 -27.55 -3.31 17.09
N LEU A 253 -28.86 -3.40 16.86
CA LEU A 253 -29.46 -4.49 16.10
C LEU A 253 -28.97 -4.50 14.65
N VAL A 254 -28.97 -3.33 14.00
CA VAL A 254 -28.49 -3.19 12.62
C VAL A 254 -27.01 -3.56 12.53
N ALA A 255 -26.16 -3.04 13.41
CA ALA A 255 -24.72 -3.34 13.43
C ALA A 255 -24.45 -4.84 13.67
N SER A 256 -25.19 -5.47 14.58
CA SER A 256 -25.03 -6.91 14.85
C SER A 256 -25.47 -7.79 13.66
N VAL A 257 -26.51 -7.40 12.93
CA VAL A 257 -26.88 -8.07 11.67
C VAL A 257 -25.80 -7.82 10.60
N ALA A 258 -25.25 -6.62 10.50
CA ALA A 258 -24.13 -6.32 9.62
C ALA A 258 -22.88 -7.17 9.94
N SER A 259 -22.58 -7.40 11.23
CA SER A 259 -21.54 -8.33 11.66
C SER A 259 -21.82 -9.78 11.24
N HIS A 260 -23.09 -10.22 11.29
CA HIS A 260 -23.49 -11.53 10.76
C HIS A 260 -23.25 -11.65 9.25
N LEU A 261 -23.50 -10.57 8.50
CA LEU A 261 -23.20 -10.50 7.07
C LEU A 261 -21.69 -10.44 6.78
N GLY A 262 -20.86 -10.26 7.80
CA GLY A 262 -19.41 -10.35 7.73
C GLY A 262 -18.67 -9.02 7.82
N LEU A 263 -19.36 -7.91 8.11
CA LEU A 263 -18.68 -6.63 8.35
C LEU A 263 -17.91 -6.64 9.68
N PRO A 264 -16.63 -6.20 9.68
CA PRO A 264 -15.89 -5.94 10.91
C PRO A 264 -16.36 -4.62 11.57
N ASP A 265 -15.93 -4.40 12.80
CA ASP A 265 -16.07 -3.11 13.45
C ASP A 265 -15.08 -2.11 12.82
N LEU A 266 -15.53 -0.89 12.52
CA LEU A 266 -14.75 0.17 11.85
C LEU A 266 -14.33 1.31 12.77
N PHE A 267 -14.71 1.28 14.05
CA PHE A 267 -14.14 2.11 15.11
C PHE A 267 -12.86 1.49 15.67
N ASP A 268 -12.13 2.20 16.53
CA ASP A 268 -10.98 1.64 17.25
C ASP A 268 -11.47 0.65 18.32
N THR A 269 -11.35 -0.64 18.03
CA THR A 269 -11.84 -1.74 18.89
C THR A 269 -11.01 -1.96 20.16
N GLU A 270 -9.87 -1.29 20.31
CA GLU A 270 -9.07 -1.31 21.54
C GLU A 270 -9.46 -0.17 22.50
N THR A 271 -9.83 0.99 21.96
CA THR A 271 -10.15 2.19 22.76
C THR A 271 -11.65 2.54 22.82
N GLY A 272 -12.45 2.06 21.87
CA GLY A 272 -13.85 2.42 21.67
C GLY A 272 -14.06 3.77 20.98
N LEU A 273 -12.97 4.42 20.54
CA LEU A 273 -13.03 5.72 19.88
C LEU A 273 -13.45 5.58 18.41
N SER A 274 -14.12 6.61 17.89
CA SER A 274 -14.50 6.67 16.48
C SER A 274 -13.28 6.60 15.57
N ALA A 275 -13.42 5.98 14.40
CA ALA A 275 -12.39 6.01 13.38
C ALA A 275 -12.90 6.37 11.99
N ILE A 276 -14.21 6.23 11.73
CA ILE A 276 -14.85 6.72 10.49
C ILE A 276 -16.03 7.66 10.76
N GLY A 277 -16.26 8.07 12.01
CA GLY A 277 -17.31 9.03 12.37
C GLY A 277 -18.72 8.57 12.03
N ARG A 278 -19.65 9.53 11.93
CA ARG A 278 -21.04 9.32 11.50
C ARG A 278 -21.20 9.10 9.98
N PHE A 279 -20.13 8.74 9.27
CA PHE A 279 -20.13 8.57 7.81
C PHE A 279 -20.42 7.13 7.34
N GLY A 280 -20.22 6.13 8.20
CA GLY A 280 -20.43 4.71 7.88
C GLY A 280 -20.99 3.92 9.04
N LEU A 281 -21.68 2.80 8.77
CA LEU A 281 -22.52 2.10 9.74
C LEU A 281 -21.72 1.54 10.93
N MET A 282 -20.59 0.88 10.67
CA MET A 282 -19.87 0.10 11.68
C MET A 282 -18.96 0.93 12.59
N ASP A 283 -19.27 2.21 12.83
CA ASP A 283 -18.60 3.06 13.83
C ASP A 283 -19.49 3.26 15.07
N GLY A 284 -18.88 3.36 16.25
CA GLY A 284 -19.60 3.58 17.51
C GLY A 284 -20.49 4.83 17.48
N GLN A 285 -20.03 5.93 16.88
CA GLN A 285 -20.81 7.17 16.80
C GLN A 285 -21.99 7.05 15.82
N SER A 286 -21.84 6.23 14.77
CA SER A 286 -22.95 5.91 13.85
C SER A 286 -23.99 5.02 14.48
N ILE A 287 -23.57 4.00 15.24
CA ILE A 287 -24.46 3.05 15.93
C ILE A 287 -25.39 3.79 16.90
N PHE A 288 -24.88 4.82 17.57
CA PHE A 288 -25.65 5.63 18.52
C PHE A 288 -26.13 6.97 17.96
N ALA A 289 -26.04 7.19 16.64
CA ALA A 289 -26.59 8.38 16.01
C ALA A 289 -28.09 8.51 16.32
N TYR A 290 -28.52 9.74 16.64
CA TYR A 290 -29.88 10.05 17.08
C TYR A 290 -30.29 9.15 18.25
N ASN A 291 -29.43 9.07 19.28
CA ASN A 291 -29.62 8.26 20.48
C ASN A 291 -29.85 6.76 20.18
N GLY A 292 -29.25 6.25 19.10
CA GLY A 292 -29.36 4.87 18.64
C GLY A 292 -30.61 4.54 17.82
N ALA A 293 -31.44 5.54 17.51
CA ALA A 293 -32.71 5.34 16.82
C ALA A 293 -32.55 4.92 15.36
N PHE A 294 -31.55 5.49 14.67
CA PHE A 294 -31.22 5.10 13.31
C PHE A 294 -29.77 5.49 12.95
N PRO A 295 -28.96 4.53 12.45
CA PRO A 295 -27.64 4.84 11.93
C PRO A 295 -27.70 5.43 10.51
N PRO A 296 -26.62 6.07 10.03
CA PRO A 296 -26.46 6.44 8.61
C PRO A 296 -26.40 5.18 7.72
N GLU A 297 -26.52 5.34 6.39
CA GLU A 297 -26.27 4.17 5.54
C GLU A 297 -24.80 3.73 5.61
N PRO A 298 -24.47 2.46 5.30
CA PRO A 298 -23.09 1.99 5.32
C PRO A 298 -22.21 2.77 4.32
N SER A 299 -20.92 2.86 4.61
CA SER A 299 -19.87 3.42 3.75
C SER A 299 -19.80 2.69 2.40
N PRO A 300 -19.14 3.28 1.38
CA PRO A 300 -18.90 2.65 0.10
C PRO A 300 -18.17 1.32 0.23
N TRP A 301 -17.17 1.26 1.12
CA TRP A 301 -16.40 0.05 1.36
C TRP A 301 -17.30 -1.08 1.90
N GLU A 302 -18.13 -0.80 2.91
CA GLU A 302 -19.07 -1.77 3.48
C GLU A 302 -20.05 -2.30 2.42
N LYS A 303 -20.62 -1.40 1.60
CA LYS A 303 -21.57 -1.75 0.53
C LYS A 303 -20.92 -2.62 -0.56
N ILE A 304 -19.69 -2.30 -0.95
CA ILE A 304 -18.92 -3.08 -1.95
C ILE A 304 -18.50 -4.42 -1.38
N TYR A 305 -18.00 -4.44 -0.13
CA TYR A 305 -17.59 -5.66 0.55
C TYR A 305 -18.76 -6.64 0.67
N LEU A 306 -19.97 -6.17 1.02
CA LEU A 306 -21.18 -7.01 1.06
C LEU A 306 -21.74 -7.36 -0.33
N GLY A 307 -21.18 -6.84 -1.42
CA GLY A 307 -21.64 -7.11 -2.78
C GLY A 307 -22.98 -6.46 -3.15
N TRP A 308 -23.43 -5.43 -2.41
CA TRP A 308 -24.69 -4.73 -2.68
C TRP A 308 -24.58 -3.72 -3.82
N THR A 309 -23.37 -3.23 -4.06
CA THR A 309 -23.07 -2.34 -5.16
C THR A 309 -21.71 -2.69 -5.74
N ASN A 310 -21.54 -2.46 -7.02
CA ASN A 310 -20.21 -2.46 -7.63
C ASN A 310 -19.67 -1.03 -7.56
N SER A 311 -18.36 -0.86 -7.37
CA SER A 311 -17.75 0.43 -7.68
C SER A 311 -17.93 0.72 -9.18
N SER A 312 -18.35 1.94 -9.54
CA SER A 312 -18.33 2.37 -10.94
C SER A 312 -16.87 2.46 -11.47
N GLU A 313 -16.74 2.56 -12.80
CA GLU A 313 -15.52 2.43 -13.63
C GLU A 313 -14.20 2.82 -12.94
N LEU A 314 -13.21 1.91 -13.01
CA LEU A 314 -11.82 2.23 -12.72
C LEU A 314 -11.39 3.36 -13.67
N ILE A 315 -11.25 4.58 -13.15
CA ILE A 315 -10.80 5.68 -14.01
C ILE A 315 -9.33 5.44 -14.39
N GLN A 316 -9.09 5.36 -15.70
CA GLN A 316 -7.75 5.34 -16.27
C GLN A 316 -7.09 6.72 -16.10
N SER A 317 -5.80 6.80 -16.39
CA SER A 317 -5.05 8.05 -16.35
C SER A 317 -5.67 9.09 -17.27
N GLY A 318 -5.84 10.33 -16.78
CA GLY A 318 -6.36 11.42 -17.60
C GLY A 318 -6.80 12.64 -16.80
N GLU A 319 -7.56 13.51 -17.45
CA GLU A 319 -8.28 14.62 -16.81
C GLU A 319 -9.78 14.42 -17.05
N TYR A 320 -10.57 14.49 -15.99
CA TYR A 320 -11.99 14.18 -16.04
C TYR A 320 -12.81 15.20 -15.28
N ASP A 321 -13.93 15.61 -15.86
CA ASP A 321 -15.00 16.32 -15.16
C ASP A 321 -15.99 15.28 -14.62
N ILE A 322 -15.94 15.03 -13.32
CA ILE A 322 -16.77 14.02 -12.66
C ILE A 322 -18.10 14.63 -12.24
N ASN A 323 -19.17 13.85 -12.40
CA ASN A 323 -20.50 14.16 -11.88
C ASN A 323 -20.97 12.97 -11.04
N LEU A 324 -21.33 13.22 -9.78
CA LEU A 324 -21.66 12.18 -8.80
C LEU A 324 -23.00 12.49 -8.12
N TYR A 325 -23.93 11.56 -8.23
CA TYR A 325 -25.27 11.65 -7.64
C TYR A 325 -25.25 11.16 -6.20
N SER A 326 -26.04 11.81 -5.33
CA SER A 326 -26.46 11.16 -4.10
C SER A 326 -27.32 9.94 -4.45
N LYS A 327 -27.16 8.85 -3.69
CA LYS A 327 -27.73 7.54 -4.02
C LYS A 327 -29.23 7.60 -4.30
N LEU A 328 -30.01 8.28 -3.45
CA LEU A 328 -31.48 8.35 -3.57
C LEU A 328 -31.96 9.19 -4.75
N ALA A 329 -31.15 10.12 -5.26
CA ALA A 329 -31.47 10.94 -6.43
C ALA A 329 -30.90 10.38 -7.75
N ALA A 330 -30.13 9.29 -7.69
CA ALA A 330 -29.45 8.75 -8.86
C ALA A 330 -30.47 8.20 -9.87
N PRO A 331 -30.44 8.64 -11.15
CA PRO A 331 -31.21 7.98 -12.19
C PRO A 331 -30.67 6.55 -12.41
N ALA A 332 -31.43 5.70 -13.11
CA ALA A 332 -30.93 4.38 -13.50
C ALA A 332 -29.63 4.50 -14.30
N GLY A 333 -28.54 3.90 -13.79
CA GLY A 333 -27.20 4.01 -14.37
C GLY A 333 -26.42 5.27 -14.01
N GLY A 334 -26.93 6.13 -13.12
CA GLY A 334 -26.18 7.27 -12.58
C GLY A 334 -25.04 6.81 -11.67
N ASN A 335 -23.89 7.47 -11.76
CA ASN A 335 -22.74 7.18 -10.91
C ASN A 335 -22.97 7.69 -9.48
N THR A 336 -22.78 6.82 -8.50
CA THR A 336 -22.98 7.12 -7.06
C THR A 336 -21.73 6.89 -6.23
N ILE A 337 -20.85 5.96 -6.65
CA ILE A 337 -19.58 5.66 -6.00
C ILE A 337 -18.51 5.55 -7.06
N LEU A 338 -17.43 6.31 -6.91
CA LEU A 338 -16.27 6.28 -7.79
C LEU A 338 -15.08 5.61 -7.10
N LYS A 339 -14.37 4.72 -7.80
CA LYS A 339 -13.14 4.09 -7.30
C LYS A 339 -11.91 4.57 -8.09
N ILE A 340 -10.94 5.12 -7.38
CA ILE A 340 -9.72 5.71 -7.97
C ILE A 340 -8.50 4.97 -7.41
N PRO A 341 -7.76 4.19 -8.21
CA PRO A 341 -6.59 3.44 -7.74
C PRO A 341 -5.40 4.38 -7.49
N LEU A 342 -4.74 4.26 -6.33
CA LEU A 342 -3.45 4.92 -6.06
C LEU A 342 -2.32 3.97 -6.45
N ASN A 343 -2.35 2.77 -5.89
CA ASN A 343 -1.39 1.71 -6.15
C ASN A 343 -2.08 0.32 -6.14
N SER A 344 -1.35 -0.79 -6.02
CA SER A 344 -1.95 -2.14 -6.10
C SER A 344 -2.69 -2.57 -4.83
N SER A 345 -2.59 -1.80 -3.73
CA SER A 345 -3.30 -2.02 -2.47
C SER A 345 -4.14 -0.85 -2.01
N GLU A 346 -3.79 0.38 -2.39
CA GLU A 346 -4.46 1.60 -1.94
C GLU A 346 -5.34 2.21 -3.03
N TYR A 347 -6.52 2.70 -2.65
CA TYR A 347 -7.47 3.35 -3.54
C TYR A 347 -8.39 4.31 -2.78
N TYR A 348 -8.89 5.34 -3.46
CA TYR A 348 -9.99 6.17 -2.97
C TYR A 348 -11.34 5.59 -3.39
N LEU A 349 -12.32 5.63 -2.49
CA LEU A 349 -13.74 5.57 -2.81
C LEU A 349 -14.35 6.95 -2.59
N VAL A 350 -15.07 7.46 -3.57
CA VAL A 350 -15.66 8.81 -3.52
C VAL A 350 -17.16 8.70 -3.72
N GLU A 351 -17.93 9.38 -2.88
CA GLU A 351 -19.40 9.38 -2.94
C GLU A 351 -19.98 10.76 -2.60
N ASN A 352 -21.21 11.01 -3.03
CA ASN A 352 -21.97 12.20 -2.67
C ASN A 352 -23.02 11.83 -1.61
N ARG A 353 -22.90 12.40 -0.41
CA ARG A 353 -23.80 12.18 0.72
C ARG A 353 -24.63 13.43 0.96
N ASN A 354 -25.92 13.24 1.20
CA ASN A 354 -26.84 14.33 1.49
C ASN A 354 -27.93 13.84 2.45
N ARG A 355 -28.15 14.63 3.49
CA ARG A 355 -29.07 14.38 4.61
C ARG A 355 -30.53 14.43 4.19
N ASP A 356 -30.86 15.33 3.26
CA ASP A 356 -32.22 15.61 2.78
C ASP A 356 -32.16 15.77 1.26
N VAL A 357 -32.09 14.64 0.56
CA VAL A 357 -31.94 14.58 -0.89
C VAL A 357 -33.16 15.16 -1.61
N PHE A 358 -34.34 15.04 -0.99
CA PHE A 358 -35.62 15.48 -1.55
C PHE A 358 -36.05 16.89 -1.12
N GLU A 359 -35.32 17.52 -0.19
CA GLU A 359 -35.61 18.84 0.38
C GLU A 359 -37.02 18.90 1.02
N ASP A 360 -37.46 17.80 1.65
CA ASP A 360 -38.78 17.69 2.27
C ASP A 360 -38.76 17.32 3.77
N GLY A 361 -37.56 17.23 4.35
CA GLY A 361 -37.31 16.95 5.76
C GLY A 361 -37.46 15.48 6.14
N ALA A 362 -36.74 15.05 7.19
CA ALA A 362 -36.77 13.67 7.66
C ALA A 362 -38.17 13.24 8.14
N LYS A 363 -38.70 12.17 7.54
CA LYS A 363 -39.94 11.51 7.98
C LYS A 363 -39.60 10.29 8.83
N VAL A 364 -39.77 10.45 10.14
CA VAL A 364 -39.56 9.39 11.12
C VAL A 364 -40.89 8.69 11.39
N THR A 365 -40.94 7.39 11.12
CA THR A 365 -42.09 6.54 11.40
C THR A 365 -41.83 5.72 12.65
N TYR A 366 -42.75 5.78 13.60
CA TYR A 366 -42.63 5.14 14.90
C TYR A 366 -43.93 4.46 15.32
N ARG A 367 -43.84 3.58 16.31
CA ARG A 367 -44.96 2.79 16.80
C ARG A 367 -45.17 2.96 18.29
N ILE A 368 -46.42 3.14 18.69
CA ILE A 368 -46.87 3.13 20.09
C ILE A 368 -47.99 2.09 20.20
N GLY A 369 -47.70 0.97 20.88
CA GLY A 369 -48.59 -0.19 20.88
C GLY A 369 -48.90 -0.65 19.46
N ASN A 370 -50.20 -0.76 19.11
CA ASN A 370 -50.65 -1.18 17.78
C ASN A 370 -50.73 -0.05 16.73
N GLN A 371 -50.42 1.19 17.09
CA GLN A 371 -50.60 2.34 16.21
C GLN A 371 -49.26 2.80 15.65
N THR A 372 -49.22 3.00 14.33
CA THR A 372 -48.07 3.58 13.62
C THR A 372 -48.33 5.06 13.36
N PHE A 373 -47.33 5.89 13.64
CA PHE A 373 -47.33 7.33 13.43
C PHE A 373 -46.13 7.72 12.56
N THR A 374 -46.25 8.86 11.88
CA THR A 374 -45.14 9.46 11.14
C THR A 374 -45.05 10.94 11.52
N LYS A 375 -43.83 11.41 11.78
CA LYS A 375 -43.53 12.79 12.10
C LYS A 375 -42.43 13.31 11.17
N THR A 376 -42.62 14.52 10.65
CA THR A 376 -41.66 15.16 9.75
C THR A 376 -40.89 16.24 10.49
N PHE A 377 -39.56 16.21 10.36
CA PHE A 377 -38.65 17.21 10.90
C PHE A 377 -37.95 17.93 9.74
N LEU A 378 -38.18 19.25 9.62
CA LEU A 378 -37.65 20.05 8.51
C LEU A 378 -36.15 20.35 8.63
N LYS A 379 -35.57 20.15 9.81
CA LYS A 379 -34.16 20.40 10.15
C LYS A 379 -33.89 19.91 11.57
N ASP A 380 -32.61 19.86 11.93
CA ASP A 380 -32.19 19.68 13.32
C ASP A 380 -32.75 20.80 14.20
N THR A 381 -33.32 20.41 15.34
CA THR A 381 -34.01 21.32 16.27
C THR A 381 -34.01 20.74 17.67
N THR A 382 -34.21 21.55 18.72
CA THR A 382 -34.30 21.06 20.11
C THR A 382 -35.22 19.81 20.23
N GLY A 383 -34.76 18.71 20.84
CA GLY A 383 -35.39 17.39 20.87
C GLY A 383 -35.23 16.50 19.61
N PHE A 384 -34.51 16.93 18.58
CA PHE A 384 -34.25 16.15 17.35
C PHE A 384 -32.91 16.57 16.70
N TYR A 385 -31.81 16.02 17.21
CA TYR A 385 -30.42 16.12 16.71
C TYR A 385 -29.67 14.85 17.08
N SER A 386 -28.44 14.68 16.57
CA SER A 386 -27.67 13.44 16.69
C SER A 386 -27.48 12.92 18.12
N PHE A 387 -27.49 13.82 19.12
CA PHE A 387 -27.30 13.51 20.54
C PHE A 387 -28.49 13.88 21.44
N ASP A 388 -29.66 14.21 20.86
CA ASP A 388 -30.91 14.44 21.60
C ASP A 388 -32.11 14.07 20.73
N LEU A 389 -32.94 13.18 21.24
CA LEU A 389 -34.14 12.70 20.57
C LEU A 389 -35.41 12.80 21.43
N ASP A 390 -35.50 13.80 22.31
CA ASP A 390 -36.66 14.00 23.21
C ASP A 390 -38.01 14.27 22.49
N SER A 391 -38.00 14.57 21.19
CA SER A 391 -39.22 14.84 20.39
C SER A 391 -39.75 13.64 19.64
N VAL A 392 -39.16 12.45 19.78
CA VAL A 392 -39.65 11.21 19.17
C VAL A 392 -40.22 10.31 20.26
N ASP A 393 -41.43 9.80 20.00
CA ASP A 393 -42.15 8.93 20.92
C ASP A 393 -42.08 7.47 20.43
N GLY A 394 -42.15 6.50 21.33
CA GLY A 394 -42.33 5.09 20.94
C GLY A 394 -41.08 4.43 20.34
N VAL A 395 -41.30 3.35 19.58
CA VAL A 395 -40.24 2.61 18.88
C VAL A 395 -40.16 3.11 17.44
N VAL A 396 -39.00 3.62 17.01
CA VAL A 396 -38.76 4.00 15.62
C VAL A 396 -38.70 2.74 14.75
N ILE A 397 -39.51 2.69 13.69
CA ILE A 397 -39.62 1.53 12.78
C ILE A 397 -39.18 1.84 11.35
N ASP A 398 -39.05 3.12 10.97
CA ASP A 398 -38.56 3.52 9.66
C ASP A 398 -38.15 4.99 9.62
N VAL A 399 -37.20 5.32 8.74
CA VAL A 399 -36.84 6.68 8.34
C VAL A 399 -36.77 6.71 6.82
N ASP A 400 -37.28 7.77 6.18
CA ASP A 400 -37.23 7.87 4.71
C ASP A 400 -35.81 8.04 4.18
N GLU A 401 -34.97 8.83 4.86
CA GLU A 401 -33.57 9.09 4.51
C GLU A 401 -32.63 8.83 5.69
N PHE A 402 -32.01 7.64 5.74
CA PHE A 402 -31.08 7.28 6.82
C PHE A 402 -29.83 8.16 6.88
N ASP A 403 -29.38 8.68 5.73
CA ASP A 403 -28.27 9.63 5.69
C ASP A 403 -28.62 10.98 6.34
N TRP A 404 -29.85 11.22 6.80
CA TRP A 404 -30.10 12.32 7.75
C TRP A 404 -29.18 12.25 8.99
N ALA A 405 -28.70 11.04 9.33
CA ALA A 405 -27.76 10.78 10.41
C ALA A 405 -26.32 11.24 10.14
N VAL A 406 -25.90 11.50 8.89
CA VAL A 406 -24.56 12.01 8.59
C VAL A 406 -24.41 13.48 9.06
N PRO A 407 -23.19 13.99 9.31
CA PRO A 407 -23.04 15.31 9.91
C PRO A 407 -23.40 16.47 8.95
N GLY A 408 -23.26 16.29 7.63
CA GLY A 408 -23.42 17.36 6.64
C GLY A 408 -23.74 16.85 5.23
N ASN A 409 -23.47 17.68 4.22
CA ASN A 409 -23.79 17.40 2.83
C ASN A 409 -22.58 17.70 1.95
N GLY A 410 -22.23 16.79 1.05
CA GLY A 410 -21.14 17.01 0.10
C GLY A 410 -20.50 15.73 -0.39
N ILE A 411 -19.31 15.88 -1.00
CA ILE A 411 -18.48 14.73 -1.37
C ILE A 411 -17.74 14.22 -0.12
N VAL A 412 -17.76 12.90 0.08
CA VAL A 412 -16.93 12.20 1.07
C VAL A 412 -15.89 11.38 0.30
N ILE A 413 -14.63 11.49 0.71
CA ILE A 413 -13.51 10.75 0.11
C ILE A 413 -13.00 9.78 1.17
N TRP A 414 -12.98 8.50 0.81
CA TRP A 414 -12.55 7.40 1.67
C TRP A 414 -11.22 6.85 1.16
N HIS A 415 -10.21 6.80 2.01
CA HIS A 415 -8.94 6.16 1.70
C HIS A 415 -8.95 4.71 2.20
N ILE A 416 -8.78 3.78 1.26
CA ILE A 416 -8.81 2.35 1.55
C ILE A 416 -7.41 1.75 1.34
N ASP A 417 -6.89 1.10 2.37
CA ASP A 417 -5.67 0.29 2.30
C ASP A 417 -6.02 -1.20 2.44
N GLN A 418 -6.03 -1.90 1.31
CA GLN A 418 -6.37 -3.32 1.26
C GLN A 418 -5.36 -4.19 2.02
N ASN A 419 -4.09 -3.76 2.16
CA ASN A 419 -3.10 -4.54 2.90
C ASN A 419 -3.40 -4.55 4.39
N VAL A 420 -3.77 -3.38 4.93
CA VAL A 420 -4.15 -3.26 6.34
C VAL A 420 -5.41 -4.09 6.62
N ILE A 421 -6.41 -4.01 5.73
CA ILE A 421 -7.63 -4.81 5.83
C ILE A 421 -7.31 -6.31 5.81
N ASP A 422 -6.63 -6.79 4.77
CA ASP A 422 -6.33 -8.22 4.60
C ASP A 422 -5.53 -8.79 5.78
N GLN A 423 -4.63 -7.99 6.36
CA GLN A 423 -3.81 -8.40 7.51
C GLN A 423 -4.58 -8.38 8.84
N LYS A 424 -5.46 -7.39 9.05
CA LYS A 424 -6.04 -7.11 10.38
C LYS A 424 -7.53 -7.43 10.51
N ILE A 425 -8.22 -7.83 9.43
CA ILE A 425 -9.68 -8.07 9.46
C ILE A 425 -10.05 -9.16 10.46
N ILE A 426 -9.34 -10.29 10.51
CA ILE A 426 -9.64 -11.43 11.41
C ILE A 426 -9.50 -11.05 12.89
N GLU A 427 -8.60 -10.11 13.19
CA GLU A 427 -8.36 -9.62 14.55
C GLU A 427 -9.33 -8.51 14.95
N ASN A 428 -10.19 -8.04 14.04
CA ASN A 428 -11.06 -6.88 14.21
C ASN A 428 -10.27 -5.59 14.51
N LYS A 429 -9.11 -5.42 13.86
CA LYS A 429 -8.17 -4.31 14.14
C LYS A 429 -7.85 -3.43 12.93
N ILE A 430 -8.74 -3.38 11.95
CA ILE A 430 -8.45 -2.69 10.69
C ILE A 430 -8.23 -1.18 10.86
N ASN A 431 -8.86 -0.58 11.88
CA ASN A 431 -8.80 0.87 12.13
C ASN A 431 -8.22 1.25 13.51
N THR A 432 -7.54 0.33 14.21
CA THR A 432 -7.00 0.60 15.56
C THR A 432 -5.71 1.42 15.55
N ASP A 433 -4.98 1.45 14.43
CA ASP A 433 -3.82 2.33 14.26
C ASP A 433 -4.27 3.62 13.60
N LYS A 434 -4.34 4.70 14.40
CA LYS A 434 -4.81 6.01 13.93
C LYS A 434 -3.98 6.58 12.77
N ASN A 435 -2.70 6.21 12.65
CA ASN A 435 -1.84 6.68 11.57
C ASN A 435 -1.82 5.74 10.37
N LEU A 436 -2.48 4.59 10.45
CA LEU A 436 -2.49 3.57 9.40
C LEU A 436 -3.78 2.73 9.49
N ARG A 437 -4.89 3.36 9.10
CA ARG A 437 -6.22 2.75 9.04
C ARG A 437 -6.41 2.01 7.71
N GLY A 438 -7.21 0.94 7.74
CA GLY A 438 -7.61 0.21 6.53
C GLY A 438 -8.76 0.89 5.79
N VAL A 439 -9.65 1.57 6.52
CA VAL A 439 -10.76 2.37 5.99
C VAL A 439 -10.75 3.71 6.72
N ASP A 440 -10.45 4.80 6.02
CA ASP A 440 -10.31 6.13 6.58
C ASP A 440 -11.11 7.18 5.79
N VAL A 441 -11.55 8.24 6.46
CA VAL A 441 -12.21 9.39 5.83
C VAL A 441 -11.18 10.51 5.69
N GLU A 442 -11.02 11.07 4.50
CA GLU A 442 -10.14 12.21 4.25
C GLU A 442 -10.90 13.51 4.59
N GLU A 443 -10.68 14.05 5.79
CA GLU A 443 -11.43 15.18 6.37
C GLU A 443 -11.10 16.49 5.64
N ALA A 444 -12.07 17.05 4.90
CA ALA A 444 -11.84 18.19 4.01
C ALA A 444 -11.39 19.48 4.73
N ASP A 445 -11.68 19.60 6.01
CA ASP A 445 -11.36 20.78 6.80
C ASP A 445 -9.85 20.92 7.10
N GLY A 446 -9.07 19.88 6.80
CA GLY A 446 -7.62 19.80 6.99
C GLY A 446 -7.18 19.37 8.40
N ILE A 447 -8.10 18.96 9.26
CA ILE A 447 -7.86 18.55 10.63
C ILE A 447 -8.40 17.13 10.82
N GLN A 448 -7.50 16.14 10.87
CA GLN A 448 -7.89 14.75 11.06
C GLN A 448 -8.30 14.49 12.52
N ASP A 449 -9.54 14.77 12.90
CA ASP A 449 -10.00 14.77 14.27
C ASP A 449 -11.08 13.75 14.63
N ILE A 450 -11.54 12.96 13.65
CA ILE A 450 -12.34 11.75 13.94
C ILE A 450 -11.57 10.84 14.92
N GLY A 451 -12.20 10.59 16.07
CA GLY A 451 -11.64 9.81 17.17
C GLY A 451 -10.71 10.58 18.11
N GLU A 452 -10.47 11.88 17.91
CA GLU A 452 -9.77 12.71 18.90
C GLU A 452 -10.65 13.01 20.11
N ARG A 453 -10.01 13.24 21.25
CA ARG A 453 -10.68 13.64 22.49
C ARG A 453 -10.47 15.13 22.74
N PHE A 454 -11.57 15.84 22.87
CA PHE A 454 -11.63 17.24 23.25
C PHE A 454 -12.20 17.40 24.65
N PHE A 455 -11.81 18.46 25.34
CA PHE A 455 -12.37 18.80 26.65
C PHE A 455 -13.00 20.18 26.59
N THR A 456 -14.27 20.28 27.00
CA THR A 456 -14.95 21.58 27.11
C THR A 456 -14.30 22.43 28.21
N ILE A 457 -14.61 23.73 28.25
CA ILE A 457 -14.17 24.63 29.33
C ILE A 457 -14.66 24.18 30.73
N PHE A 458 -15.64 23.28 30.77
CA PHE A 458 -16.20 22.69 31.98
C PHE A 458 -15.61 21.32 32.32
N GLY A 459 -14.70 20.81 31.46
CA GLY A 459 -14.00 19.53 31.65
C GLY A 459 -14.74 18.32 31.08
N ASP A 460 -15.82 18.52 30.31
CA ASP A 460 -16.55 17.43 29.67
C ASP A 460 -15.76 16.91 28.45
N GLU A 461 -15.61 15.58 28.33
CA GLU A 461 -14.97 14.95 27.17
C GLU A 461 -15.93 14.90 25.98
N VAL A 462 -15.45 15.27 24.79
CA VAL A 462 -16.15 15.18 23.50
C VAL A 462 -15.25 14.39 22.55
N ILE A 463 -15.78 13.40 21.84
CA ILE A 463 -15.05 12.62 20.84
C ILE A 463 -15.38 13.18 19.46
N GLY A 464 -14.37 13.43 18.62
CA GLY A 464 -14.57 13.82 17.22
C GLY A 464 -15.33 12.73 16.46
N GLU A 465 -16.49 13.08 15.92
CA GLU A 465 -17.43 12.17 15.22
C GLU A 465 -17.65 12.55 13.75
N GLY A 466 -16.92 13.55 13.27
CA GLY A 466 -17.09 14.20 11.98
C GLY A 466 -18.03 15.41 12.02
N GLU A 467 -17.68 16.44 11.27
CA GLU A 467 -18.39 17.71 11.14
C GLU A 467 -18.88 17.96 9.70
N PRO A 468 -19.83 18.91 9.49
CA PRO A 468 -20.20 19.34 8.14
C PRO A 468 -19.03 19.84 7.28
N GLN A 469 -17.93 20.26 7.92
CA GLN A 469 -16.73 20.79 7.30
C GLN A 469 -15.81 19.69 6.75
N ASP A 470 -16.02 18.43 7.09
CA ASP A 470 -15.21 17.31 6.57
C ASP A 470 -15.65 16.90 5.17
N PHE A 471 -16.79 17.42 4.69
CA PHE A 471 -17.28 17.23 3.33
C PHE A 471 -16.57 18.16 2.35
N TRP A 472 -16.24 17.63 1.17
CA TRP A 472 -15.63 18.37 0.08
C TRP A 472 -16.70 19.09 -0.77
N PHE A 473 -16.76 20.43 -0.69
CA PHE A 473 -17.67 21.28 -1.49
C PHE A 473 -17.20 22.74 -1.55
N ARG A 474 -17.56 23.45 -2.63
CA ARG A 474 -17.05 24.79 -2.96
C ARG A 474 -17.07 25.81 -1.82
N ASP A 475 -18.18 25.87 -1.09
CA ASP A 475 -18.49 26.93 -0.13
C ASP A 475 -18.13 26.52 1.31
N ASN A 476 -17.29 25.50 1.48
CA ASN A 476 -16.81 25.05 2.79
C ASN A 476 -16.00 26.17 3.45
N LYS A 477 -16.29 26.43 4.73
CA LYS A 477 -15.79 27.59 5.48
C LYS A 477 -14.63 27.28 6.42
N SER A 478 -14.11 26.05 6.40
CA SER A 478 -12.91 25.71 7.18
C SER A 478 -11.75 26.62 6.78
N GLU A 479 -10.91 26.97 7.76
CA GLU A 479 -9.78 27.89 7.58
C GLU A 479 -8.70 27.30 6.66
N LEU A 480 -8.50 25.97 6.68
CA LEU A 480 -7.46 25.29 5.90
C LEU A 480 -7.96 24.79 4.54
N TYR A 481 -9.25 24.91 4.24
CA TYR A 481 -9.84 24.38 3.01
C TYR A 481 -9.52 25.25 1.79
N THR A 482 -8.99 24.65 0.73
CA THR A 482 -8.62 25.35 -0.52
C THR A 482 -9.39 24.88 -1.76
N ASN A 483 -10.46 24.08 -1.60
CA ASN A 483 -11.18 23.45 -2.72
C ASN A 483 -10.27 22.62 -3.65
N GLU A 484 -9.25 22.01 -3.06
CA GLU A 484 -8.26 21.13 -3.70
C GLU A 484 -7.90 20.01 -2.74
N PHE A 485 -7.80 18.78 -3.24
CA PHE A 485 -7.19 17.64 -2.56
C PHE A 485 -6.04 17.11 -3.42
N SER A 486 -4.80 17.30 -2.98
CA SER A 486 -3.59 16.91 -3.72
C SER A 486 -2.45 16.54 -2.78
N SER A 487 -1.28 16.17 -3.34
CA SER A 487 -0.09 15.82 -2.54
C SER A 487 0.47 16.99 -1.73
N GLU A 488 0.02 18.23 -2.02
CA GLU A 488 0.49 19.46 -1.39
C GLU A 488 -0.51 20.03 -0.37
N THR A 489 -1.69 19.41 -0.23
CA THR A 489 -2.74 19.85 0.70
C THR A 489 -2.69 19.09 2.02
N ARG A 490 -3.53 19.52 2.97
CA ARG A 490 -3.82 18.77 4.19
C ARG A 490 -5.35 18.56 4.25
N PRO A 491 -5.85 17.31 4.25
CA PRO A 491 -5.09 16.07 4.05
C PRO A 491 -4.40 16.00 2.68
N SER A 492 -3.40 15.14 2.56
CA SER A 492 -2.58 14.99 1.34
C SER A 492 -2.96 13.73 0.57
N THR A 493 -2.88 13.74 -0.76
CA THR A 493 -3.11 12.53 -1.57
C THR A 493 -1.92 11.55 -1.58
N LEU A 494 -0.96 11.68 -0.66
CA LEU A 494 0.15 10.73 -0.55
C LEU A 494 -0.37 9.35 -0.11
N THR A 495 0.28 8.28 -0.57
CA THR A 495 0.04 6.93 -0.05
C THR A 495 0.46 6.84 1.41
N ASN A 496 0.00 5.81 2.13
CA ASN A 496 0.39 5.53 3.52
C ASN A 496 1.91 5.34 3.69
N SER A 497 2.62 4.95 2.62
CA SER A 497 4.08 4.85 2.58
C SER A 497 4.81 6.17 2.23
N GLY A 498 4.06 7.27 2.05
CA GLY A 498 4.55 8.60 1.70
C GLY A 498 4.87 8.80 0.22
N SER A 499 4.37 7.95 -0.67
CA SER A 499 4.59 8.10 -2.11
C SER A 499 3.57 9.03 -2.74
N ASN A 500 4.00 9.76 -3.76
CA ASN A 500 3.11 10.58 -4.55
C ASN A 500 2.13 9.71 -5.34
N SER A 501 0.83 9.88 -5.09
CA SER A 501 -0.23 9.20 -5.84
C SER A 501 -0.40 9.72 -7.26
N LEU A 502 0.12 10.92 -7.54
CA LEU A 502 -0.11 11.67 -8.77
C LEU A 502 -1.60 11.95 -9.02
N ILE A 503 -2.41 12.05 -7.98
CA ILE A 503 -3.86 12.30 -8.08
C ILE A 503 -4.19 13.65 -7.45
N LYS A 504 -5.03 14.42 -8.14
CA LYS A 504 -5.60 15.67 -7.64
C LYS A 504 -7.10 15.75 -7.88
N PHE A 505 -7.83 16.24 -6.89
CA PHE A 505 -9.22 16.64 -6.99
C PHE A 505 -9.30 18.16 -6.90
N LEU A 506 -9.98 18.80 -7.83
CA LEU A 506 -10.05 20.25 -7.95
C LEU A 506 -11.50 20.68 -8.18
N ASP A 507 -11.79 21.94 -7.86
CA ASP A 507 -13.01 22.63 -8.29
C ASP A 507 -14.31 21.89 -7.89
N PHE A 508 -14.41 21.42 -6.64
CA PHE A 508 -15.66 20.85 -6.14
C PHE A 508 -16.79 21.88 -6.26
N SER A 509 -17.97 21.42 -6.68
CA SER A 509 -19.19 22.23 -6.82
C SER A 509 -19.85 22.52 -5.47
N GLN A 510 -20.96 23.26 -5.47
CA GLN A 510 -21.80 23.41 -4.29
C GLN A 510 -22.42 22.07 -3.86
N SER A 511 -22.65 21.90 -2.56
CA SER A 511 -23.36 20.75 -2.02
C SER A 511 -24.76 20.63 -2.64
N GLY A 512 -25.12 19.44 -3.10
CA GLY A 512 -26.43 19.16 -3.66
C GLY A 512 -26.58 17.71 -4.10
N LYS A 513 -27.77 17.33 -4.60
CA LYS A 513 -28.06 15.96 -5.06
C LYS A 513 -27.19 15.47 -6.22
N LEU A 514 -26.62 16.39 -7.00
CA LEU A 514 -25.63 16.12 -8.02
C LEU A 514 -24.48 17.09 -7.78
N MET A 515 -23.28 16.55 -7.60
CA MET A 515 -22.06 17.34 -7.43
C MET A 515 -21.05 17.02 -8.51
N SER A 516 -20.20 17.98 -8.81
CA SER A 516 -19.10 17.82 -9.75
C SER A 516 -17.75 18.22 -9.13
N PHE A 517 -16.68 17.67 -9.67
CA PHE A 517 -15.30 18.05 -9.40
C PHE A 517 -14.42 17.62 -10.57
N LYS A 518 -13.22 18.19 -10.68
CA LYS A 518 -12.22 17.79 -11.66
C LYS A 518 -11.24 16.80 -11.05
N LEU A 519 -11.00 15.68 -11.71
CA LEU A 519 -10.00 14.68 -11.35
C LEU A 519 -8.84 14.73 -12.33
N VAL A 520 -7.62 14.88 -11.82
CA VAL A 520 -6.40 14.98 -12.63
C VAL A 520 -5.39 13.92 -12.18
N PHE A 521 -4.86 13.17 -13.15
CA PHE A 521 -3.76 12.23 -12.94
C PHE A 521 -2.45 12.78 -13.52
N GLY A 522 -1.37 12.61 -12.78
CA GLY A 522 -0.05 13.13 -13.11
C GLY A 522 0.16 14.58 -12.67
N ASP A 523 1.40 15.00 -12.80
CA ASP A 523 1.80 16.40 -12.71
C ASP A 523 2.49 16.85 -14.01
N SER A 524 3.24 17.94 -13.97
CA SER A 524 3.94 18.48 -15.14
C SER A 524 5.01 17.54 -15.70
N ILE A 525 5.58 16.67 -14.86
CA ILE A 525 6.72 15.80 -15.18
C ILE A 525 6.24 14.35 -15.27
N VAL A 526 5.68 13.81 -14.17
CA VAL A 526 5.33 12.40 -14.08
C VAL A 526 3.84 12.22 -14.36
N LYS A 527 3.51 11.45 -15.40
CA LYS A 527 2.11 11.22 -15.82
C LYS A 527 1.82 9.74 -16.01
N PRO A 528 0.80 9.16 -15.34
CA PRO A 528 0.46 7.76 -15.56
C PRO A 528 0.06 7.50 -17.02
N VAL A 529 0.63 6.45 -17.62
CA VAL A 529 0.27 5.95 -18.96
C VAL A 529 -0.86 4.93 -18.84
N PHE A 530 -0.74 4.01 -17.88
CA PHE A 530 -1.81 3.09 -17.47
C PHE A 530 -1.72 2.83 -15.95
N ASN A 531 -2.88 2.94 -15.28
CA ASN A 531 -2.97 2.93 -13.82
C ASN A 531 -2.78 1.54 -13.19
N SER A 532 -3.34 0.47 -13.77
CA SER A 532 -3.09 -0.92 -13.35
C SER A 532 -3.73 -1.89 -14.33
N MET A 533 -2.96 -2.82 -14.88
CA MET A 533 -3.48 -4.03 -15.54
C MET A 533 -3.00 -5.24 -14.76
N ASN A 534 -3.94 -6.05 -14.25
CA ASN A 534 -3.60 -7.22 -13.45
C ASN A 534 -3.29 -8.41 -14.36
N TRP A 535 -2.11 -8.98 -14.20
CA TRP A 535 -1.66 -10.16 -14.91
C TRP A 535 -1.61 -11.38 -13.99
N PRO A 536 -2.19 -12.51 -14.40
CA PRO A 536 -2.33 -13.69 -13.54
C PRO A 536 -1.04 -14.52 -13.37
N LEU A 537 0.11 -14.04 -13.87
CA LEU A 537 1.35 -14.80 -13.97
C LEU A 537 2.52 -14.09 -13.29
N SER A 538 3.44 -14.88 -12.73
CA SER A 538 4.72 -14.38 -12.20
C SER A 538 5.66 -14.01 -13.35
N VAL A 539 5.61 -12.74 -13.75
CA VAL A 539 6.49 -12.18 -14.79
C VAL A 539 7.88 -11.95 -14.20
N ASN A 540 8.91 -12.54 -14.81
CA ASN A 540 10.29 -12.38 -14.37
C ASN A 540 10.99 -11.22 -15.11
N HIS A 541 10.67 -11.03 -16.39
CA HIS A 541 11.27 -9.98 -17.21
C HIS A 541 10.23 -9.24 -18.05
N LEU A 542 10.43 -7.93 -18.14
CA LEU A 542 9.69 -7.04 -19.03
C LEU A 542 10.63 -6.56 -20.15
N ALA A 543 10.12 -6.53 -21.38
CA ALA A 543 10.79 -5.94 -22.53
C ALA A 543 9.77 -5.24 -23.44
N ARG A 544 10.25 -4.42 -24.38
CA ARG A 544 9.42 -3.76 -25.40
C ARG A 544 9.74 -4.33 -26.79
N LEU A 545 8.73 -4.42 -27.65
CA LEU A 545 8.96 -4.56 -29.08
C LEU A 545 9.74 -3.34 -29.56
N ALA A 546 10.77 -3.53 -30.37
CA ALA A 546 11.66 -2.46 -30.77
C ALA A 546 10.97 -1.41 -31.68
N SER A 547 9.88 -1.80 -32.36
CA SER A 547 8.98 -0.86 -33.06
C SER A 547 8.19 0.06 -32.13
N GLY A 548 8.10 -0.26 -30.84
CA GLY A 548 7.26 0.43 -29.86
C GLY A 548 5.80 -0.02 -29.84
N ASN A 549 5.38 -0.99 -30.67
CA ASN A 549 3.97 -1.37 -30.82
C ASN A 549 3.44 -2.37 -29.77
N GLY A 550 4.17 -2.59 -28.67
CA GLY A 550 3.73 -3.44 -27.57
C GLY A 550 4.84 -3.88 -26.62
N PHE A 551 4.42 -4.53 -25.53
CA PHE A 551 5.30 -5.10 -24.51
C PHE A 551 5.39 -6.63 -24.63
N ILE A 552 6.51 -7.16 -24.14
CA ILE A 552 6.79 -8.59 -23.98
C ILE A 552 6.93 -8.87 -22.49
N LEU A 553 6.04 -9.70 -21.96
CA LEU A 553 6.06 -10.16 -20.57
C LEU A 553 6.56 -11.61 -20.57
N GLN A 554 7.74 -11.85 -20.01
CA GLN A 554 8.34 -13.18 -19.93
C GLN A 554 7.98 -13.83 -18.57
N SER A 555 7.33 -14.98 -18.62
CA SER A 555 6.86 -15.73 -17.45
C SER A 555 7.24 -17.20 -17.60
N GLY A 556 7.93 -17.79 -16.62
CA GLY A 556 8.41 -19.17 -16.74
C GLY A 556 9.36 -19.36 -17.93
N ASN A 557 8.91 -20.09 -18.95
CA ASN A 557 9.60 -20.24 -20.24
C ASN A 557 8.79 -19.67 -21.43
N GLU A 558 7.66 -19.02 -21.19
CA GLU A 558 6.79 -18.43 -22.21
C GLU A 558 6.92 -16.91 -22.27
N ILE A 559 6.50 -16.32 -23.41
CA ILE A 559 6.34 -14.88 -23.53
C ILE A 559 4.90 -14.53 -23.91
N LEU A 560 4.38 -13.49 -23.28
CA LEU A 560 3.09 -12.89 -23.58
C LEU A 560 3.33 -11.56 -24.30
N LEU A 561 2.68 -11.39 -25.44
CA LEU A 561 2.75 -10.18 -26.25
C LEU A 561 1.50 -9.33 -26.03
N THR A 562 1.69 -8.03 -25.94
CA THR A 562 0.62 -7.03 -25.75
C THR A 562 0.61 -6.00 -26.89
N ASP A 563 -0.42 -5.15 -26.94
CA ASP A 563 -0.33 -3.88 -27.66
C ASP A 563 0.40 -2.81 -26.85
N ASP A 564 0.60 -1.62 -27.42
CA ASP A 564 1.25 -0.49 -26.73
C ASP A 564 0.40 0.08 -25.58
N ASN A 565 -0.88 -0.28 -25.50
CA ASN A 565 -1.73 0.03 -24.34
C ASN A 565 -1.67 -1.07 -23.27
N GLY A 566 -0.82 -2.09 -23.47
CA GLY A 566 -0.67 -3.23 -22.58
C GLY A 566 -1.82 -4.24 -22.65
N SER A 567 -2.75 -4.14 -23.61
CA SER A 567 -3.78 -5.17 -23.76
C SER A 567 -3.20 -6.45 -24.35
N PHE A 568 -3.58 -7.60 -23.78
CA PHE A 568 -3.10 -8.92 -24.21
C PHE A 568 -3.42 -9.20 -25.70
N LYS A 569 -2.43 -9.71 -26.44
CA LYS A 569 -2.61 -10.21 -27.81
C LYS A 569 -2.58 -11.73 -27.87
N PHE A 570 -1.44 -12.33 -27.53
CA PHE A 570 -1.24 -13.79 -27.57
C PHE A 570 0.01 -14.23 -26.80
N THR A 571 0.17 -15.54 -26.63
CA THR A 571 1.30 -16.18 -25.95
C THR A 571 2.13 -17.01 -26.94
N ILE A 572 3.46 -17.03 -26.75
CA ILE A 572 4.38 -17.98 -27.39
C ILE A 572 4.99 -18.86 -26.31
N ASN A 573 4.67 -20.15 -26.33
CA ASN A 573 5.14 -21.13 -25.36
C ASN A 573 6.58 -21.57 -25.65
N ASP A 574 7.32 -21.97 -24.62
CA ASP A 574 8.71 -22.47 -24.72
C ASP A 574 9.62 -21.55 -25.57
N PHE A 575 9.58 -20.26 -25.26
CA PHE A 575 10.30 -19.22 -25.97
C PHE A 575 11.59 -18.80 -25.26
N SER A 576 11.52 -18.44 -23.98
CA SER A 576 12.69 -17.92 -23.26
C SER A 576 12.57 -18.06 -21.75
N ASP A 577 13.63 -18.56 -21.11
CA ASP A 577 13.83 -18.48 -19.65
C ASP A 577 14.49 -17.16 -19.19
N TYR A 578 14.94 -16.35 -20.16
CA TYR A 578 15.67 -15.09 -19.94
C TYR A 578 14.95 -13.91 -20.58
N LYS A 579 15.31 -12.68 -20.22
CA LYS A 579 14.85 -11.47 -20.92
C LYS A 579 15.13 -11.58 -22.43
N PRO A 580 14.09 -11.54 -23.29
CA PRO A 580 14.28 -11.56 -24.74
C PRO A 580 15.04 -10.32 -25.24
N ALA A 581 15.86 -10.48 -26.28
CA ALA A 581 16.47 -9.38 -27.01
C ALA A 581 15.57 -8.98 -28.19
N THR A 582 15.41 -7.68 -28.44
CA THR A 582 14.52 -7.15 -29.48
C THR A 582 15.23 -6.17 -30.41
N ASN A 583 14.87 -6.19 -31.70
CA ASN A 583 15.37 -5.26 -32.70
C ASN A 583 14.29 -4.94 -33.74
N PHE A 584 14.33 -3.74 -34.31
CA PHE A 584 13.44 -3.34 -35.41
C PHE A 584 14.28 -3.05 -36.65
N TRP A 585 14.10 -3.87 -37.68
CA TRP A 585 14.87 -3.79 -38.91
C TRP A 585 14.04 -4.26 -40.11
N ASN A 586 14.25 -3.68 -41.29
CA ASN A 586 13.47 -4.00 -42.49
C ASN A 586 11.94 -4.02 -42.26
N ASN A 587 11.43 -3.02 -41.51
CA ASN A 587 10.02 -2.92 -41.11
C ASN A 587 9.46 -4.14 -40.34
N SER A 588 10.32 -4.92 -39.68
CA SER A 588 9.91 -6.06 -38.86
C SER A 588 10.50 -5.96 -37.45
N ASP A 589 9.70 -6.34 -36.45
CA ASP A 589 10.18 -6.64 -35.11
C ASP A 589 10.81 -8.03 -35.08
N TYR A 590 11.99 -8.11 -34.49
CA TYR A 590 12.72 -9.33 -34.22
C TYR A 590 12.80 -9.51 -32.71
N VAL A 591 12.41 -10.68 -32.22
CA VAL A 591 12.51 -11.06 -30.82
C VAL A 591 13.30 -12.36 -30.74
N PHE A 592 14.32 -12.40 -29.89
CA PHE A 592 15.16 -13.56 -29.68
C PHE A 592 15.14 -14.00 -28.22
N GLY A 593 14.97 -15.30 -27.99
CA GLY A 593 14.89 -15.93 -26.68
C GLY A 593 15.76 -17.18 -26.59
N LEU A 594 15.85 -17.76 -25.40
CA LEU A 594 16.53 -19.03 -25.16
C LEU A 594 15.55 -20.03 -24.55
N ASN A 595 15.07 -20.97 -25.37
CA ASN A 595 14.06 -21.93 -24.93
C ASN A 595 14.61 -22.97 -23.94
N SER A 596 13.73 -23.77 -23.36
CA SER A 596 14.08 -24.77 -22.33
C SER A 596 15.04 -25.87 -22.83
N ASN A 597 15.16 -26.04 -24.15
CA ASN A 597 16.08 -26.98 -24.79
C ASN A 597 17.47 -26.37 -25.08
N GLY A 598 17.72 -25.13 -24.64
CA GLY A 598 18.96 -24.42 -24.88
C GLY A 598 19.17 -24.05 -26.34
N LYS A 599 18.10 -23.74 -27.08
CA LYS A 599 18.15 -23.30 -28.49
C LYS A 599 17.74 -21.84 -28.61
N LEU A 600 18.30 -21.16 -29.60
CA LEU A 600 17.93 -19.79 -29.94
C LEU A 600 16.51 -19.80 -30.51
N ALA A 601 15.54 -19.35 -29.73
CA ALA A 601 14.18 -19.10 -30.18
C ALA A 601 14.12 -17.74 -30.89
N TYR A 602 13.26 -17.62 -31.89
CA TYR A 602 13.02 -16.38 -32.61
C TYR A 602 11.53 -16.20 -32.88
N TYR A 603 11.10 -14.94 -32.87
CA TYR A 603 9.81 -14.49 -33.37
C TYR A 603 10.05 -13.22 -34.20
N ILE A 604 9.62 -13.22 -35.46
CA ILE A 604 9.80 -12.12 -36.40
C ILE A 604 8.43 -11.74 -36.96
N THR A 605 8.07 -10.47 -36.95
CA THR A 605 6.76 -9.99 -37.40
C THR A 605 6.83 -8.60 -38.02
N ASP A 606 6.08 -8.36 -39.08
CA ASP A 606 5.82 -7.02 -39.63
C ASP A 606 4.43 -6.48 -39.21
N GLY A 607 3.74 -7.21 -38.33
CA GLY A 607 2.37 -6.93 -37.90
C GLY A 607 1.28 -7.56 -38.78
N ILE A 608 1.62 -8.06 -39.97
CA ILE A 608 0.71 -8.74 -40.90
C ILE A 608 1.08 -10.23 -41.00
N SER A 609 2.36 -10.51 -41.24
CA SER A 609 2.95 -11.83 -41.31
C SER A 609 3.88 -12.02 -40.12
N SER A 610 3.96 -13.25 -39.61
CA SER A 610 4.91 -13.58 -38.57
C SER A 610 5.46 -14.98 -38.72
N VAL A 611 6.70 -15.19 -38.29
CA VAL A 611 7.32 -16.51 -38.16
C VAL A 611 7.93 -16.67 -36.78
N SER A 612 7.72 -17.83 -36.17
CA SER A 612 8.36 -18.23 -34.92
C SER A 612 9.03 -19.59 -35.08
N GLY A 613 10.13 -19.80 -34.37
CA GLY A 613 10.78 -21.10 -34.34
C GLY A 613 12.00 -21.11 -33.42
N ALA A 614 12.77 -22.19 -33.49
CA ALA A 614 14.06 -22.29 -32.83
C ALA A 614 15.13 -22.72 -33.83
N VAL A 615 16.34 -22.18 -33.71
CA VAL A 615 17.46 -22.53 -34.58
C VAL A 615 18.01 -23.90 -34.18
N ASN A 616 17.94 -24.84 -35.12
CA ASN A 616 18.58 -26.14 -34.97
C ASN A 616 20.10 -25.97 -34.91
N ASN A 617 20.68 -26.31 -33.77
CA ASN A 617 22.12 -26.35 -33.58
C ASN A 617 22.46 -27.50 -32.61
N GLU A 618 23.67 -28.05 -32.65
CA GLU A 618 24.04 -29.21 -31.82
C GLU A 618 24.42 -28.84 -30.37
N ASN A 619 24.72 -27.56 -30.11
CA ASN A 619 25.17 -27.12 -28.79
C ASN A 619 23.98 -26.72 -27.90
N VAL A 620 24.22 -26.68 -26.59
CA VAL A 620 23.24 -26.18 -25.61
C VAL A 620 23.68 -24.78 -25.23
N LEU A 621 22.88 -23.79 -25.62
CA LEU A 621 23.09 -22.39 -25.28
C LEU A 621 22.72 -22.14 -23.80
N THR A 622 23.45 -21.24 -23.13
CA THR A 622 23.33 -20.97 -21.68
C THR A 622 23.25 -19.50 -21.32
N THR A 623 23.44 -18.59 -22.26
CA THR A 623 23.38 -17.15 -22.00
C THR A 623 22.13 -16.52 -22.58
N VAL A 624 21.78 -15.35 -22.07
CA VAL A 624 20.82 -14.46 -22.75
C VAL A 624 21.31 -14.24 -24.20
N PRO A 625 20.41 -14.24 -25.20
CA PRO A 625 20.78 -13.83 -26.55
C PRO A 625 21.18 -12.36 -26.54
N VAL A 626 22.34 -12.05 -27.15
CA VAL A 626 22.85 -10.68 -27.29
C VAL A 626 22.83 -10.29 -28.75
N ILE A 627 22.17 -9.18 -29.09
CA ILE A 627 22.18 -8.62 -30.45
C ILE A 627 23.37 -7.67 -30.55
N ARG A 628 24.14 -7.79 -31.64
CA ARG A 628 25.12 -6.77 -32.03
C ARG A 628 24.87 -6.29 -33.44
N LYS A 629 25.22 -5.04 -33.70
CA LYS A 629 25.15 -4.40 -35.00
C LYS A 629 26.55 -4.21 -35.55
N THR A 630 26.89 -4.86 -36.66
CA THR A 630 28.22 -4.72 -37.26
C THR A 630 28.39 -3.34 -37.91
N PRO A 631 29.64 -2.88 -38.16
CA PRO A 631 29.90 -1.64 -38.91
C PRO A 631 29.31 -1.62 -40.33
N SER A 632 28.97 -2.80 -40.88
CA SER A 632 28.28 -2.93 -42.16
C SER A 632 26.76 -2.98 -42.02
N GLU A 633 26.21 -2.56 -40.88
CA GLU A 633 24.76 -2.49 -40.60
C GLU A 633 24.05 -3.85 -40.63
N VAL A 634 24.78 -4.93 -40.33
CA VAL A 634 24.22 -6.30 -40.24
C VAL A 634 24.03 -6.67 -38.78
N PHE A 635 22.89 -7.26 -38.46
CA PHE A 635 22.59 -7.72 -37.11
C PHE A 635 22.98 -9.20 -36.93
N GLU A 636 23.65 -9.49 -35.82
CA GLU A 636 24.05 -10.83 -35.43
C GLU A 636 23.63 -11.10 -34.00
N ILE A 637 23.35 -12.37 -33.69
CA ILE A 637 22.96 -12.81 -32.36
C ILE A 637 24.07 -13.67 -31.78
N LEU A 638 24.50 -13.36 -30.57
CA LEU A 638 25.52 -14.10 -29.83
C LEU A 638 24.86 -14.86 -28.70
N ALA A 639 25.24 -16.12 -28.54
CA ALA A 639 24.88 -16.91 -27.38
C ALA A 639 26.02 -17.86 -26.99
N GLY A 640 26.33 -17.89 -25.71
CA GLY A 640 27.33 -18.77 -25.12
C GLY A 640 26.76 -20.16 -24.84
N THR A 641 27.62 -21.16 -24.70
CA THR A 641 27.23 -22.56 -24.48
C THR A 641 27.69 -23.12 -23.14
N ASN A 642 27.11 -24.26 -22.76
CA ASN A 642 27.53 -25.05 -21.61
C ASN A 642 28.90 -25.75 -21.77
N ASN A 643 29.58 -25.60 -22.91
CA ASN A 643 30.83 -26.28 -23.24
C ASN A 643 31.89 -25.32 -23.81
N GLY A 644 31.87 -24.06 -23.36
CA GLY A 644 32.94 -23.09 -23.63
C GLY A 644 32.97 -22.59 -25.08
N LYS A 645 31.81 -22.40 -25.71
CA LYS A 645 31.71 -21.87 -27.08
C LYS A 645 30.81 -20.65 -27.13
N VAL A 646 31.05 -19.79 -28.10
CA VAL A 646 30.16 -18.69 -28.49
C VAL A 646 29.64 -18.98 -29.89
N ILE A 647 28.32 -18.97 -30.06
CA ILE A 647 27.68 -19.17 -31.35
C ILE A 647 27.17 -17.81 -31.83
N LEU A 648 27.55 -17.47 -33.06
CA LEU A 648 27.05 -16.32 -33.78
C LEU A 648 26.00 -16.81 -34.77
N PHE A 649 24.83 -16.18 -34.75
CA PHE A 649 23.72 -16.45 -35.66
C PHE A 649 23.48 -15.25 -36.57
N ASN A 650 23.06 -15.49 -37.81
CA ASN A 650 22.45 -14.44 -38.62
C ASN A 650 21.02 -14.17 -38.11
N SER A 651 20.58 -12.91 -38.18
CA SER A 651 19.23 -12.51 -37.72
C SER A 651 18.09 -13.01 -38.61
N GLY A 652 18.39 -13.49 -39.82
CA GLY A 652 17.38 -13.81 -40.83
C GLY A 652 16.66 -12.57 -41.38
N ILE A 653 15.81 -12.80 -42.38
CA ILE A 653 14.95 -11.81 -43.03
C ILE A 653 13.56 -12.46 -43.18
N LEU A 654 12.53 -11.82 -42.64
CA LEU A 654 11.14 -12.30 -42.71
C LEU A 654 10.78 -12.70 -44.15
N ASN A 655 10.17 -13.88 -44.32
CA ASN A 655 9.76 -14.46 -45.62
C ASN A 655 10.88 -14.77 -46.63
N SER A 656 12.17 -14.56 -46.29
CA SER A 656 13.30 -14.80 -47.18
C SER A 656 14.31 -15.79 -46.62
N GLU A 657 14.75 -15.59 -45.38
CA GLU A 657 15.81 -16.38 -44.76
C GLU A 657 15.54 -16.52 -43.25
N LEU A 658 15.53 -17.74 -42.73
CA LEU A 658 15.36 -17.95 -41.29
C LEU A 658 16.69 -17.76 -40.54
N PRO A 659 16.68 -17.40 -39.25
CA PRO A 659 17.88 -17.38 -38.42
C PRO A 659 18.59 -18.74 -38.43
N SER A 660 19.92 -18.71 -38.55
CA SER A 660 20.76 -19.91 -38.66
C SER A 660 22.15 -19.67 -38.05
N VAL A 661 22.92 -20.75 -37.86
CA VAL A 661 24.29 -20.63 -37.32
C VAL A 661 25.20 -20.03 -38.38
N LYS A 662 25.81 -18.89 -38.07
CA LYS A 662 26.82 -18.22 -38.91
C LYS A 662 28.23 -18.72 -38.59
N GLN A 663 28.59 -18.75 -37.31
CA GLN A 663 29.93 -19.09 -36.85
C GLN A 663 29.89 -19.68 -35.45
N VAL A 664 30.83 -20.59 -35.16
CA VAL A 664 31.10 -21.11 -33.81
C VAL A 664 32.53 -20.73 -33.43
N VAL A 665 32.68 -20.07 -32.30
CA VAL A 665 33.97 -19.71 -31.70
C VAL A 665 34.19 -20.61 -30.49
N ASP A 666 35.27 -21.40 -30.49
CA ASP A 666 35.60 -22.35 -29.42
C ASP A 666 36.69 -21.76 -28.53
N LEU A 667 36.44 -21.69 -27.22
CA LEU A 667 37.39 -21.20 -26.22
C LEU A 667 38.46 -22.24 -25.85
N GLN A 668 38.38 -23.45 -26.44
CA GLN A 668 39.30 -24.57 -26.25
C GLN A 668 39.27 -25.20 -24.84
N ASP A 669 38.22 -24.94 -24.05
CA ASP A 669 37.99 -25.59 -22.77
C ASP A 669 36.52 -26.03 -22.59
N THR A 670 36.29 -27.33 -22.75
CA THR A 670 34.95 -27.94 -22.66
C THR A 670 34.40 -28.06 -21.23
N LEU A 671 35.21 -27.75 -20.21
CA LEU A 671 34.82 -27.77 -18.80
C LEU A 671 34.21 -26.44 -18.34
N LEU A 672 34.27 -25.41 -19.18
CA LEU A 672 33.69 -24.10 -18.92
C LEU A 672 32.27 -24.00 -19.48
N THR A 673 31.42 -23.25 -18.77
CA THR A 673 30.11 -22.79 -19.23
C THR A 673 30.18 -21.28 -19.39
N VAL A 674 29.80 -20.77 -20.57
CA VAL A 674 29.70 -19.32 -20.79
C VAL A 674 28.51 -18.79 -19.99
N ASN A 675 28.75 -17.79 -19.14
CA ASN A 675 27.79 -17.28 -18.16
C ASN A 675 27.12 -15.97 -18.64
N LYS A 676 27.91 -15.01 -19.15
CA LYS A 676 27.41 -13.74 -19.69
C LYS A 676 28.32 -13.23 -20.80
N ILE A 677 27.74 -12.54 -21.77
CA ILE A 677 28.43 -11.89 -22.90
C ILE A 677 28.05 -10.41 -22.87
N ALA A 678 29.02 -9.53 -23.09
CA ALA A 678 28.80 -8.12 -23.38
C ALA A 678 29.39 -7.81 -24.77
N ALA A 679 28.69 -7.02 -25.59
CA ALA A 679 29.07 -6.81 -26.98
C ALA A 679 28.77 -5.40 -27.47
N ASN A 680 29.68 -4.87 -28.29
CA ASN A 680 29.47 -3.66 -29.09
C ASN A 680 30.20 -3.80 -30.42
N GLU A 681 29.48 -3.53 -31.52
CA GLU A 681 29.98 -3.70 -32.88
C GLU A 681 30.60 -5.09 -33.12
N LEU A 682 31.89 -5.18 -33.44
CA LEU A 682 32.59 -6.45 -33.64
C LEU A 682 33.24 -6.98 -32.37
N TYR A 683 33.42 -6.13 -31.35
CA TYR A 683 34.02 -6.51 -30.09
C TYR A 683 32.99 -7.17 -29.19
N TYR A 684 33.38 -8.27 -28.55
CA TYR A 684 32.64 -8.84 -27.44
C TYR A 684 33.61 -9.39 -26.41
N CYS A 685 33.19 -9.37 -25.15
CA CYS A 685 33.84 -10.05 -24.07
C CYS A 685 32.83 -10.93 -23.33
N LEU A 686 33.35 -11.91 -22.60
CA LEU A 686 32.52 -12.87 -21.90
C LEU A 686 33.19 -13.34 -20.62
N ILE A 687 32.34 -13.77 -19.69
CA ILE A 687 32.75 -14.46 -18.48
C ILE A 687 32.23 -15.90 -18.51
N THR A 688 33.03 -16.81 -17.98
CA THR A 688 32.70 -18.23 -17.85
C THR A 688 32.71 -18.68 -16.40
N LYS A 689 32.08 -19.82 -16.14
CA LYS A 689 32.17 -20.53 -14.87
C LYS A 689 32.51 -22.00 -15.07
N PRO A 690 33.25 -22.63 -14.14
CA PRO A 690 33.47 -24.07 -14.18
C PRO A 690 32.15 -24.84 -14.03
N LYS A 691 31.96 -25.94 -14.77
CA LYS A 691 30.73 -26.75 -14.71
C LYS A 691 30.32 -27.23 -13.31
N ASN A 692 31.29 -27.46 -12.43
CA ASN A 692 31.04 -27.92 -11.06
C ASN A 692 30.74 -26.79 -10.07
N ASN A 693 30.65 -25.53 -10.55
CA ASN A 693 30.51 -24.31 -9.73
C ASN A 693 31.56 -24.21 -8.60
N SER A 694 32.66 -24.93 -8.71
CA SER A 694 33.75 -24.95 -7.74
C SER A 694 34.77 -23.90 -8.12
N ILE A 695 35.39 -23.24 -7.13
CA ILE A 695 36.57 -22.40 -7.39
C ILE A 695 37.63 -23.31 -8.02
N PRO A 696 38.15 -23.00 -9.22
CA PRO A 696 39.18 -23.81 -9.85
C PRO A 696 40.37 -24.01 -8.92
N SER A 697 40.84 -25.25 -8.76
CA SER A 697 42.03 -25.56 -7.97
C SER A 697 43.35 -25.15 -8.66
N ILE A 698 43.26 -24.71 -9.91
CA ILE A 698 44.35 -24.22 -10.77
C ILE A 698 43.85 -22.89 -11.35
N LEU A 699 44.74 -21.91 -11.53
CA LEU A 699 44.42 -20.67 -12.25
C LEU A 699 43.91 -21.03 -13.66
N THR A 700 42.61 -20.82 -13.88
CA THR A 700 41.93 -21.08 -15.15
C THR A 700 41.40 -19.75 -15.66
N PRO A 701 41.61 -19.41 -16.94
CA PRO A 701 41.03 -18.19 -17.50
C PRO A 701 39.50 -18.28 -17.47
N LEU A 702 38.86 -17.32 -16.82
CA LEU A 702 37.38 -17.23 -16.72
C LEU A 702 36.82 -16.00 -17.44
N PHE A 703 37.68 -15.21 -18.08
CA PHE A 703 37.31 -14.09 -18.95
C PHE A 703 37.99 -14.28 -20.31
N PHE A 704 37.26 -13.97 -21.37
CA PHE A 704 37.74 -14.03 -22.76
C PHE A 704 37.18 -12.87 -23.58
N ASP A 705 37.87 -12.47 -24.63
CA ASP A 705 37.38 -11.51 -25.61
C ASP A 705 37.49 -11.99 -27.06
N SER A 706 36.85 -11.25 -27.97
CA SER A 706 36.81 -11.51 -29.40
C SER A 706 38.17 -11.39 -30.10
N GLU A 707 39.17 -10.80 -29.44
CA GLU A 707 40.54 -10.66 -29.94
C GLU A 707 41.45 -11.82 -29.48
N GLY A 708 40.86 -12.83 -28.80
CA GLY A 708 41.57 -14.01 -28.33
C GLY A 708 42.40 -13.76 -27.08
N LYS A 709 42.10 -12.70 -26.31
CA LYS A 709 42.70 -12.48 -24.99
C LYS A 709 41.89 -13.21 -23.93
N SER A 710 42.57 -13.56 -22.84
CA SER A 710 41.96 -14.17 -21.67
C SER A 710 42.53 -13.60 -20.38
N PHE A 711 41.79 -13.75 -19.28
CA PHE A 711 42.20 -13.30 -17.96
C PHE A 711 41.83 -14.33 -16.88
N GLU A 712 42.75 -14.54 -15.94
CA GLU A 712 42.66 -15.51 -14.84
C GLU A 712 42.29 -14.79 -13.53
N PHE A 713 41.41 -15.40 -12.74
CA PHE A 713 40.95 -14.85 -11.47
C PHE A 713 41.57 -15.62 -10.30
N GLU A 714 42.04 -14.91 -9.28
CA GLU A 714 42.66 -15.50 -8.10
C GLU A 714 41.63 -15.74 -6.99
N ASN A 715 41.28 -17.00 -6.73
CA ASN A 715 40.38 -17.42 -5.64
C ASN A 715 38.96 -16.80 -5.66
N GLU A 716 38.51 -16.32 -6.82
CA GLU A 716 37.19 -15.71 -7.01
C GLU A 716 36.63 -16.07 -8.38
N ILE A 717 35.30 -15.99 -8.54
CA ILE A 717 34.60 -16.32 -9.79
C ILE A 717 33.83 -15.09 -10.28
N PRO A 718 33.87 -14.76 -11.59
CA PRO A 718 33.07 -13.67 -12.14
C PRO A 718 31.57 -13.99 -12.05
N VAL A 719 30.79 -13.01 -11.61
CA VAL A 719 29.34 -13.07 -11.39
C VAL A 719 28.59 -12.26 -12.45
N ASP A 720 29.05 -11.04 -12.73
CA ASP A 720 28.42 -10.14 -13.69
C ASP A 720 29.46 -9.43 -14.57
N LEU A 721 29.02 -8.96 -15.74
CA LEU A 721 29.86 -8.34 -16.77
C LEU A 721 29.12 -7.16 -17.42
N ALA A 722 29.83 -6.03 -17.51
CA ALA A 722 29.45 -4.89 -18.33
C ALA A 722 30.63 -4.43 -19.19
N LEU A 723 30.35 -3.67 -20.25
CA LEU A 723 31.33 -3.17 -21.20
C LEU A 723 31.18 -1.66 -21.39
N THR A 724 32.30 -0.96 -21.47
CA THR A 724 32.33 0.46 -21.84
C THR A 724 33.59 0.78 -22.64
N LYS A 725 33.82 2.06 -22.93
CA LYS A 725 35.06 2.57 -23.54
C LYS A 725 35.75 3.54 -22.58
N ASP A 726 37.07 3.49 -22.54
CA ASP A 726 37.87 4.51 -21.87
C ASP A 726 37.88 5.83 -22.66
N SER A 727 38.52 6.86 -22.11
CA SER A 727 38.65 8.18 -22.75
C SER A 727 39.42 8.17 -24.08
N ASN A 728 40.13 7.09 -24.40
CA ASN A 728 40.83 6.90 -25.68
C ASN A 728 40.01 6.07 -26.67
N GLY A 729 38.78 5.68 -26.31
CA GLY A 729 37.91 4.85 -27.13
C GLY A 729 38.24 3.35 -27.09
N LYS A 730 39.15 2.90 -26.22
CA LYS A 730 39.47 1.47 -26.06
C LYS A 730 38.41 0.78 -25.23
N TYR A 731 38.08 -0.45 -25.57
CA TYR A 731 37.14 -1.26 -24.79
C TYR A 731 37.69 -1.56 -23.40
N LEU A 732 36.80 -1.41 -22.42
CA LEU A 732 37.07 -1.66 -21.02
C LEU A 732 35.94 -2.54 -20.46
N SER A 733 36.30 -3.75 -20.06
CA SER A 733 35.38 -4.71 -19.44
C SER A 733 35.34 -4.48 -17.94
N VAL A 734 34.13 -4.36 -17.39
CA VAL A 734 33.87 -4.19 -15.95
C VAL A 734 33.32 -5.52 -15.43
N VAL A 735 34.11 -6.25 -14.65
CA VAL A 735 33.77 -7.59 -14.18
C VAL A 735 33.55 -7.59 -12.67
N LEU A 736 32.35 -7.95 -12.23
CA LEU A 736 32.03 -8.18 -10.81
C LEU A 736 32.30 -9.63 -10.44
N THR A 737 32.88 -9.89 -9.26
CA THR A 737 33.16 -11.24 -8.77
C THR A 737 32.34 -11.62 -7.53
N SER A 738 32.39 -12.91 -7.17
CA SER A 738 31.75 -13.47 -5.97
C SER A 738 32.26 -12.89 -4.64
N LEU A 739 33.41 -12.20 -4.66
CA LEU A 739 33.96 -11.51 -3.49
C LEU A 739 33.67 -10.00 -3.50
N LYS A 740 32.76 -9.55 -4.39
CA LYS A 740 32.40 -8.14 -4.59
C LYS A 740 33.55 -7.29 -5.14
N ASN A 741 34.59 -7.94 -5.69
CA ASN A 741 35.63 -7.21 -6.40
C ASN A 741 35.11 -6.82 -7.79
N VAL A 742 35.47 -5.62 -8.21
CA VAL A 742 35.36 -5.16 -9.59
C VAL A 742 36.75 -5.18 -10.19
N LEU A 743 36.88 -5.88 -11.31
CA LEU A 743 38.10 -5.89 -12.12
C LEU A 743 37.83 -5.16 -13.43
N LEU A 744 38.71 -4.22 -13.76
CA LEU A 744 38.70 -3.52 -15.04
C LEU A 744 39.73 -4.15 -15.96
N ILE A 745 39.27 -4.70 -17.08
CA ILE A 745 40.13 -5.44 -18.01
C ILE A 745 40.08 -4.77 -19.37
N SER A 746 41.26 -4.42 -19.90
CA SER A 746 41.41 -3.89 -21.26
C SER A 746 42.55 -4.61 -21.97
N GLU A 747 42.33 -5.01 -23.22
CA GLU A 747 43.32 -5.74 -24.04
C GLU A 747 43.91 -7.00 -23.33
N GLY A 748 43.08 -7.68 -22.53
CA GLY A 748 43.48 -8.86 -21.74
C GLY A 748 44.31 -8.57 -20.50
N LYS A 749 44.44 -7.31 -20.08
CA LYS A 749 45.24 -6.91 -18.91
C LYS A 749 44.38 -6.25 -17.85
N LEU A 750 44.72 -6.50 -16.60
CA LEU A 750 44.14 -5.79 -15.46
C LEU A 750 44.56 -4.32 -15.51
N VAL A 751 43.58 -3.43 -15.59
CA VAL A 751 43.75 -1.97 -15.49
C VAL A 751 43.59 -1.53 -14.05
N ASN A 752 42.56 -2.03 -13.36
CA ASN A 752 42.30 -1.72 -11.96
C ASN A 752 41.53 -2.85 -11.25
N LYS A 753 41.65 -2.94 -9.93
CA LYS A 753 40.89 -3.85 -9.06
C LYS A 753 40.54 -3.17 -7.75
N PHE A 754 39.27 -3.17 -7.38
CA PHE A 754 38.78 -2.65 -6.10
C PHE A 754 37.58 -3.45 -5.59
N GLN A 755 37.23 -3.31 -4.32
CA GLN A 755 36.08 -4.02 -3.72
C GLN A 755 34.92 -3.05 -3.48
N LEU A 756 33.70 -3.45 -3.86
CA LEU A 756 32.49 -2.68 -3.59
C LEU A 756 32.08 -2.78 -2.11
N LYS A 757 31.65 -1.65 -1.53
CA LYS A 757 31.14 -1.59 -0.15
C LYS A 757 29.69 -2.05 -0.12
N ALA A 758 29.43 -3.17 0.53
CA ALA A 758 28.09 -3.73 0.74
C ALA A 758 28.08 -4.72 1.90
N ASN A 759 27.00 -4.72 2.68
CA ASN A 759 26.79 -5.68 3.78
C ASN A 759 26.39 -7.08 3.28
N GLY A 760 25.73 -7.18 2.12
CA GLY A 760 25.32 -8.43 1.47
C GLY A 760 26.05 -8.71 0.16
N ASP A 761 25.53 -9.68 -0.59
CA ASP A 761 26.00 -10.02 -1.94
C ASP A 761 25.47 -9.02 -2.98
N ILE A 762 26.31 -8.65 -3.95
CA ILE A 762 25.92 -7.86 -5.12
C ILE A 762 25.76 -8.82 -6.29
N LYS A 763 24.55 -8.89 -6.86
CA LYS A 763 24.23 -9.85 -7.94
C LYS A 763 24.39 -9.27 -9.34
N SER A 764 24.31 -7.95 -9.48
CA SER A 764 24.40 -7.26 -10.76
C SER A 764 24.88 -5.84 -10.58
N ILE A 765 25.48 -5.29 -11.61
CA ILE A 765 25.87 -3.88 -11.71
C ILE A 765 25.22 -3.23 -12.93
N SER A 766 24.99 -1.93 -12.83
CA SER A 766 24.62 -1.08 -13.96
C SER A 766 25.74 -0.08 -14.21
N LEU A 767 25.87 0.42 -15.43
CA LEU A 767 26.78 1.51 -15.76
C LEU A 767 25.99 2.76 -16.18
N SER A 768 26.51 3.94 -15.85
CA SER A 768 25.94 5.21 -16.28
C SER A 768 27.00 6.28 -16.47
N ASP A 769 26.82 7.14 -17.46
CA ASP A 769 27.50 8.44 -17.52
C ASP A 769 26.76 9.42 -16.62
N LEU A 770 27.00 9.28 -15.31
CA LEU A 770 26.13 9.83 -14.28
C LEU A 770 26.22 11.36 -14.18
N LYS A 771 27.41 11.93 -14.41
CA LYS A 771 27.74 13.35 -14.17
C LYS A 771 28.30 14.09 -15.39
N GLN A 772 28.46 13.37 -16.51
CA GLN A 772 29.15 13.87 -17.72
C GLN A 772 30.52 14.52 -17.45
N ASP A 773 31.24 14.02 -16.44
CA ASP A 773 32.56 14.51 -16.02
C ASP A 773 33.71 13.77 -16.73
N GLY A 774 33.39 12.97 -17.75
CA GLY A 774 34.33 12.12 -18.47
C GLY A 774 34.54 10.74 -17.85
N ALA A 775 33.77 10.37 -16.81
CA ALA A 775 33.81 9.06 -16.20
C ALA A 775 32.45 8.37 -16.19
N ASN A 776 32.45 7.07 -16.54
CA ASN A 776 31.30 6.21 -16.27
C ASN A 776 31.34 5.70 -14.82
N TYR A 777 30.15 5.53 -14.24
CA TYR A 777 29.94 5.09 -12.87
C TYR A 777 29.27 3.72 -12.85
N ILE A 778 29.67 2.91 -11.88
CA ILE A 778 29.06 1.64 -11.51
C ILE A 778 27.96 1.94 -10.48
N LEU A 779 26.74 1.55 -10.80
CA LEU A 779 25.58 1.68 -9.93
C LEU A 779 25.21 0.30 -9.37
N TYR A 780 24.92 0.24 -8.06
CA TYR A 780 24.42 -0.98 -7.41
C TYR A 780 23.64 -0.68 -6.14
N ASN A 781 22.79 -1.64 -5.74
CA ASN A 781 22.06 -1.63 -4.47
C ASN A 781 22.61 -2.72 -3.55
N ASP A 782 22.73 -2.44 -2.25
CA ASP A 782 23.21 -3.42 -1.25
C ASP A 782 22.10 -4.01 -0.36
N GLY A 783 20.83 -3.70 -0.65
CA GLY A 783 19.67 -4.06 0.18
C GLY A 783 19.25 -2.96 1.16
N ILE A 784 20.10 -1.96 1.39
CA ILE A 784 19.82 -0.83 2.30
C ILE A 784 19.96 0.49 1.55
N SER A 785 21.03 0.65 0.78
CA SER A 785 21.39 1.90 0.11
C SER A 785 21.71 1.66 -1.36
N SER A 786 21.60 2.72 -2.17
CA SER A 786 22.04 2.75 -3.56
C SER A 786 23.39 3.47 -3.67
N TYR A 787 24.31 2.90 -4.42
CA TYR A 787 25.69 3.39 -4.56
C TYR A 787 25.98 3.76 -6.01
N ALA A 788 26.79 4.80 -6.18
CA ALA A 788 27.50 5.10 -7.41
C ALA A 788 29.00 5.12 -7.12
N VAL A 789 29.79 4.35 -7.87
CA VAL A 789 31.24 4.21 -7.70
C VAL A 789 31.91 4.40 -9.04
N ASN A 790 32.94 5.25 -9.12
CA ASN A 790 33.65 5.46 -10.38
C ASN A 790 34.56 4.26 -10.72
N LEU A 791 35.24 4.30 -11.86
CA LEU A 791 36.13 3.22 -12.30
C LEU A 791 37.48 3.17 -11.54
N SER A 792 37.80 4.15 -10.69
CA SER A 792 38.95 4.05 -9.77
C SER A 792 38.59 3.28 -8.48
N GLY A 793 37.29 3.18 -8.16
CA GLY A 793 36.77 2.54 -6.95
C GLY A 793 36.32 3.53 -5.87
N SER A 794 36.37 4.82 -6.14
CA SER A 794 35.91 5.88 -5.24
C SER A 794 34.39 6.06 -5.33
N ILE A 795 33.74 6.23 -4.18
CA ILE A 795 32.30 6.49 -4.11
C ILE A 795 32.03 7.89 -4.66
N SER A 796 30.99 8.05 -5.46
CA SER A 796 30.59 9.36 -5.99
C SER A 796 30.16 10.31 -4.86
N ASP A 797 30.41 11.62 -5.01
CA ASP A 797 29.86 12.61 -4.08
C ASP A 797 28.34 12.47 -3.99
N TYR A 798 27.80 12.63 -2.77
CA TYR A 798 26.38 12.45 -2.39
C TYR A 798 25.89 11.00 -2.29
N PHE A 799 26.76 10.00 -2.44
CA PHE A 799 26.44 8.59 -2.26
C PHE A 799 27.05 8.01 -0.96
N PRO A 800 26.44 6.95 -0.37
CA PRO A 800 25.25 6.25 -0.85
C PRO A 800 23.92 6.94 -0.53
N LEU A 801 22.92 6.67 -1.36
CA LEU A 801 21.54 7.14 -1.21
C LEU A 801 20.76 6.18 -0.30
N VAL A 802 20.02 6.72 0.66
CA VAL A 802 19.32 5.95 1.70
C VAL A 802 17.83 6.24 1.67
N ASP A 803 17.02 5.20 1.81
CA ASP A 803 15.57 5.33 1.99
C ASP A 803 15.24 5.95 3.38
N PRO A 804 14.47 7.06 3.44
CA PRO A 804 14.11 7.74 4.69
C PRO A 804 13.44 6.84 5.75
N ILE A 805 12.65 5.85 5.33
CA ILE A 805 11.96 4.92 6.25
C ILE A 805 12.65 3.55 6.37
N LYS A 806 13.87 3.41 5.82
CA LYS A 806 14.77 2.26 6.00
C LYS A 806 14.23 0.90 5.55
N LYS A 807 13.36 0.84 4.53
CA LYS A 807 12.99 -0.38 3.79
C LYS A 807 14.11 -0.85 2.86
N GLY A 808 14.92 0.09 2.39
CA GLY A 808 16.13 -0.15 1.60
C GLY A 808 15.85 -0.40 0.13
N PHE A 809 16.91 -0.32 -0.69
CA PHE A 809 16.86 -0.52 -2.13
C PHE A 809 17.33 -1.92 -2.52
N SER A 810 16.61 -2.57 -3.41
CA SER A 810 16.94 -3.91 -3.92
C SER A 810 16.85 -3.95 -5.45
N GLY A 811 17.32 -5.04 -6.05
CA GLY A 811 17.22 -5.26 -7.50
C GLY A 811 18.11 -4.36 -8.36
N LEU A 812 17.78 -4.31 -9.66
CA LEU A 812 18.51 -3.57 -10.68
C LEU A 812 18.32 -2.07 -10.51
N THR A 813 19.40 -1.31 -10.61
CA THR A 813 19.35 0.16 -10.70
C THR A 813 19.26 0.57 -12.17
N LEU A 814 18.28 1.38 -12.54
CA LEU A 814 18.19 1.93 -13.90
C LEU A 814 18.75 3.35 -13.93
N SER A 815 19.14 3.79 -15.13
CA SER A 815 19.68 5.14 -15.33
C SER A 815 19.36 5.69 -16.71
N ALA A 816 18.87 6.93 -16.72
CA ALA A 816 18.57 7.73 -17.89
C ALA A 816 18.59 9.22 -17.52
N ASP A 817 18.95 10.10 -18.46
CA ASP A 817 18.67 11.54 -18.38
C ASP A 817 17.26 11.75 -18.95
N PHE A 818 16.27 11.89 -18.06
CA PHE A 818 14.88 12.14 -18.42
C PHE A 818 14.41 13.53 -18.00
N GLU A 819 15.13 14.24 -17.11
CA GLU A 819 14.92 15.67 -16.84
C GLU A 819 15.46 16.57 -17.96
N GLY A 820 16.39 16.06 -18.78
CA GLY A 820 17.05 16.82 -19.85
C GLY A 820 18.06 17.81 -19.30
N THR A 821 18.74 17.45 -18.20
CA THR A 821 19.73 18.30 -17.51
C THR A 821 21.17 17.92 -17.83
N ASP A 822 21.37 17.02 -18.80
CA ASP A 822 22.63 16.36 -19.15
C ASP A 822 23.10 15.36 -18.06
N ASP A 823 22.96 15.67 -16.77
CA ASP A 823 23.18 14.68 -15.72
C ASP A 823 22.15 13.53 -15.80
N SER A 824 22.56 12.30 -15.45
CA SER A 824 21.61 11.19 -15.46
C SER A 824 20.89 11.07 -14.14
N GLU A 825 19.60 10.75 -14.22
CA GLU A 825 18.83 10.27 -13.08
C GLU A 825 19.05 8.78 -12.84
N ILE A 826 18.99 8.40 -11.56
CA ILE A 826 19.00 7.02 -11.07
C ILE A 826 17.58 6.64 -10.67
N LEU A 827 17.13 5.45 -11.05
CA LEU A 827 15.89 4.85 -10.54
C LEU A 827 16.22 3.65 -9.64
N SER A 828 15.72 3.68 -8.42
CA SER A 828 15.90 2.64 -7.41
C SER A 828 14.58 2.24 -6.78
N PHE A 829 14.45 0.96 -6.41
CA PHE A 829 13.19 0.33 -6.03
C PHE A 829 13.29 -0.26 -4.63
N THR A 830 12.26 -0.05 -3.81
CA THR A 830 12.20 -0.58 -2.44
C THR A 830 11.37 -1.86 -2.37
N SER A 831 11.57 -2.63 -1.31
CA SER A 831 10.82 -3.87 -1.04
C SER A 831 9.33 -3.66 -0.77
N ASP A 832 8.90 -2.43 -0.44
CA ASP A 832 7.49 -2.05 -0.28
C ASP A 832 6.89 -1.40 -1.54
N GLY A 833 7.59 -1.43 -2.68
CA GLY A 833 7.06 -0.97 -3.97
C GLY A 833 7.17 0.54 -4.20
N ARG A 834 7.95 1.27 -3.41
CA ARG A 834 8.28 2.66 -3.71
C ARG A 834 9.38 2.71 -4.75
N ILE A 835 9.21 3.62 -5.70
CA ILE A 835 10.14 3.88 -6.78
C ILE A 835 10.70 5.26 -6.48
N PHE A 836 12.00 5.34 -6.26
CA PHE A 836 12.70 6.60 -6.12
C PHE A 836 13.39 6.94 -7.42
N SER A 837 13.46 8.23 -7.70
CA SER A 837 14.46 8.75 -8.61
C SER A 837 15.32 9.80 -7.96
N PHE A 838 16.61 9.77 -8.27
CA PHE A 838 17.61 10.68 -7.73
C PHE A 838 18.41 11.32 -8.85
N ASN A 839 18.70 12.61 -8.72
CA ASN A 839 19.62 13.29 -9.61
C ASN A 839 21.05 12.77 -9.38
N GLY A 840 21.71 12.35 -10.46
CA GLY A 840 23.03 11.71 -10.39
C GLY A 840 24.17 12.63 -9.92
N ALA A 841 24.04 13.93 -10.12
CA ALA A 841 25.08 14.90 -9.77
C ALA A 841 25.05 15.28 -8.29
N ASN A 842 23.86 15.50 -7.71
CA ASN A 842 23.69 16.02 -6.34
C ASN A 842 22.99 15.05 -5.36
N GLY A 843 22.47 13.91 -5.82
CA GLY A 843 21.79 12.91 -4.99
C GLY A 843 20.42 13.33 -4.46
N GLU A 844 19.87 14.46 -4.90
CA GLU A 844 18.54 14.93 -4.49
C GLU A 844 17.45 14.06 -5.13
N VAL A 845 16.35 13.85 -4.39
CA VAL A 845 15.17 13.15 -4.92
C VAL A 845 14.51 14.03 -5.98
N ILE A 846 14.30 13.45 -7.16
CA ILE A 846 13.63 14.14 -8.26
C ILE A 846 12.21 14.51 -7.85
N ARG A 847 11.77 15.70 -8.25
CA ARG A 847 10.40 16.16 -7.99
C ARG A 847 9.39 15.09 -8.43
N SER A 848 8.35 14.91 -7.62
CA SER A 848 7.28 13.94 -7.83
C SER A 848 7.60 12.49 -7.45
N PHE A 849 8.87 12.16 -7.20
CA PHE A 849 9.26 10.91 -6.57
C PHE A 849 9.29 11.04 -5.03
N PRO A 850 9.10 9.94 -4.28
CA PRO A 850 8.83 8.59 -4.79
C PRO A 850 7.40 8.43 -5.31
N ILE A 851 7.25 7.62 -6.37
CA ILE A 851 5.95 7.07 -6.81
C ILE A 851 5.84 5.62 -6.35
N SER A 852 4.65 5.01 -6.39
CA SER A 852 4.44 3.66 -5.84
C SER A 852 3.85 2.68 -6.86
N SER A 853 4.42 1.48 -6.93
CA SER A 853 3.79 0.28 -7.52
C SER A 853 2.82 -0.39 -6.54
N GLY A 854 2.93 -0.12 -5.23
CA GLY A 854 2.10 -0.67 -4.15
C GLY A 854 2.62 -1.95 -3.52
N SER A 855 3.48 -2.69 -4.23
CA SER A 855 4.16 -3.88 -3.74
C SER A 855 5.51 -4.06 -4.43
N GLU A 856 6.35 -4.94 -3.87
CA GLU A 856 7.72 -5.23 -4.35
C GLU A 856 7.74 -5.49 -5.87
N ILE A 857 8.67 -4.84 -6.57
CA ILE A 857 8.92 -5.07 -7.99
C ILE A 857 9.84 -6.27 -8.13
N THR A 858 9.27 -7.41 -8.51
CA THR A 858 10.03 -8.67 -8.67
C THR A 858 10.51 -8.92 -10.09
N CYS A 859 9.97 -8.18 -11.08
CA CYS A 859 10.42 -8.25 -12.46
C CYS A 859 11.54 -7.24 -12.76
N SER A 860 12.29 -7.47 -13.84
CA SER A 860 13.22 -6.45 -14.33
C SER A 860 12.46 -5.21 -14.83
N PRO A 861 12.66 -4.01 -14.25
CA PRO A 861 11.98 -2.78 -14.67
C PRO A 861 12.49 -2.30 -16.03
N LEU A 862 11.69 -1.47 -16.71
CA LEU A 862 11.95 -0.99 -18.07
C LEU A 862 11.72 0.51 -18.20
N VAL A 863 12.75 1.25 -18.58
CA VAL A 863 12.64 2.62 -19.13
C VAL A 863 12.59 2.53 -20.65
N TYR A 864 11.58 3.15 -21.25
CA TYR A 864 11.34 3.08 -22.69
C TYR A 864 10.86 4.42 -23.23
N GLU A 865 10.88 4.56 -24.56
CA GLU A 865 10.36 5.74 -25.23
C GLU A 865 8.95 5.48 -25.77
N ARG A 866 8.06 6.46 -25.57
CA ARG A 866 6.72 6.53 -26.16
C ARG A 866 6.39 7.99 -26.45
N ASP A 867 5.86 8.25 -27.64
CA ASP A 867 5.45 9.60 -28.08
C ASP A 867 6.53 10.69 -27.88
N GLY A 868 7.80 10.32 -28.09
CA GLY A 868 8.95 11.21 -27.90
C GLY A 868 9.24 11.56 -26.44
N LYS A 869 8.80 10.73 -25.49
CA LYS A 869 9.01 10.88 -24.04
C LYS A 869 9.50 9.61 -23.40
N LEU A 870 10.33 9.72 -22.36
CA LEU A 870 10.69 8.58 -21.52
C LEU A 870 9.55 8.20 -20.57
N ALA A 871 9.32 6.90 -20.48
CA ALA A 871 8.38 6.27 -19.59
C ALA A 871 9.04 5.11 -18.84
N LEU A 872 8.59 4.87 -17.61
CA LEU A 872 8.94 3.72 -16.79
C LEU A 872 7.78 2.73 -16.80
N ALA A 873 8.07 1.44 -16.94
CA ALA A 873 7.12 0.36 -16.77
C ALA A 873 7.63 -0.69 -15.78
N VAL A 874 6.73 -1.15 -14.90
CA VAL A 874 7.02 -2.09 -13.82
C VAL A 874 5.87 -3.09 -13.64
N ILE A 875 6.18 -4.26 -13.11
CA ILE A 875 5.19 -5.25 -12.64
C ILE A 875 5.56 -5.60 -11.20
N ASP A 876 4.61 -5.44 -10.29
CA ASP A 876 4.79 -5.84 -8.89
C ASP A 876 4.56 -7.35 -8.68
N ASN A 877 4.88 -7.84 -7.49
CA ASN A 877 4.72 -9.25 -7.11
C ASN A 877 3.25 -9.73 -7.04
N ARG A 878 2.27 -8.83 -7.23
CA ARG A 878 0.83 -9.14 -7.36
C ARG A 878 0.39 -9.19 -8.82
N GLY A 879 1.30 -8.96 -9.76
CA GLY A 879 1.02 -8.93 -11.19
C GLY A 879 0.42 -7.61 -11.68
N SER A 880 0.46 -6.52 -10.90
CA SER A 880 -0.02 -5.20 -11.32
C SER A 880 1.00 -4.57 -12.27
N PHE A 881 0.67 -4.48 -13.55
CA PHE A 881 1.46 -3.78 -14.57
C PHE A 881 1.09 -2.30 -14.61
N ARG A 882 2.10 -1.45 -14.45
CA ARG A 882 1.96 0.01 -14.38
C ARG A 882 3.01 0.71 -15.20
N SER A 883 2.66 1.89 -15.70
CA SER A 883 3.63 2.74 -16.38
C SER A 883 3.31 4.21 -16.26
N TRP A 884 4.36 5.02 -16.25
CA TRP A 884 4.31 6.48 -16.16
C TRP A 884 5.29 7.08 -17.15
N PHE A 885 4.89 8.15 -17.84
CA PHE A 885 5.87 9.10 -18.37
C PHE A 885 6.64 9.66 -17.19
N ILE A 886 7.96 9.65 -17.26
CA ILE A 886 8.87 10.14 -16.21
C ILE A 886 9.63 11.39 -16.65
N GLY A 887 9.61 11.70 -17.94
CA GLY A 887 10.25 12.89 -18.51
C GLY A 887 9.40 13.52 -19.61
N SER A 888 9.71 14.77 -19.94
CA SER A 888 9.01 15.53 -20.99
C SER A 888 9.61 15.37 -22.39
N SER A 889 10.74 14.65 -22.52
CA SER A 889 11.46 14.43 -23.77
C SER A 889 11.95 12.97 -23.88
N SER A 890 12.49 12.60 -25.05
CA SER A 890 13.03 11.26 -25.31
C SER A 890 14.28 10.95 -24.47
N GLY A 891 14.90 11.98 -23.89
CA GLY A 891 16.04 11.87 -23.00
C GLY A 891 17.21 11.08 -23.59
N LYS A 892 18.10 10.63 -22.69
CA LYS A 892 19.19 9.69 -23.02
C LYS A 892 19.12 8.50 -22.07
N ARG A 893 19.05 7.29 -22.62
CA ARG A 893 19.05 6.04 -21.85
C ARG A 893 20.47 5.52 -21.71
N PHE A 894 20.90 5.24 -20.48
CA PHE A 894 22.21 4.63 -20.22
C PHE A 894 22.05 3.16 -19.86
N TRP A 895 21.25 2.87 -18.85
CA TRP A 895 20.92 1.51 -18.42
C TRP A 895 19.43 1.41 -18.17
N SER A 896 18.67 1.24 -19.25
CA SER A 896 17.21 1.37 -19.22
C SER A 896 16.47 0.09 -18.88
N GLU A 897 17.14 -1.06 -18.92
CA GLU A 897 16.53 -2.36 -18.65
C GLU A 897 17.60 -3.40 -18.29
N ALA A 898 17.20 -4.61 -17.94
CA ALA A 898 18.15 -5.69 -17.66
C ALA A 898 19.10 -5.91 -18.86
N ASN A 899 20.40 -6.04 -18.56
CA ASN A 899 21.50 -6.10 -19.54
C ASN A 899 21.67 -4.83 -20.39
N ALA A 900 21.47 -3.66 -19.77
CA ALA A 900 21.61 -2.30 -20.31
C ALA A 900 20.49 -1.86 -21.25
N ASP A 901 20.20 -2.63 -22.30
CA ASP A 901 19.33 -2.21 -23.40
C ASP A 901 18.50 -3.37 -24.00
N ASN A 902 17.74 -3.06 -25.05
CA ASN A 902 16.87 -4.02 -25.74
C ASN A 902 17.68 -5.08 -26.51
N PHE A 903 18.96 -4.84 -26.77
CA PHE A 903 19.87 -5.81 -27.39
C PHE A 903 20.51 -6.76 -26.38
N ASN A 904 20.27 -6.57 -25.09
CA ASN A 904 21.00 -7.22 -24.00
C ASN A 904 22.53 -6.99 -24.11
N SER A 905 22.95 -5.85 -24.66
CA SER A 905 24.36 -5.60 -25.01
C SER A 905 25.29 -5.59 -23.79
N SER A 906 24.74 -5.28 -22.61
CA SER A 906 25.50 -4.96 -21.38
C SER A 906 26.59 -3.93 -21.63
N PHE A 907 26.33 -2.99 -22.55
CA PHE A 907 27.28 -1.98 -23.01
C PHE A 907 26.70 -0.57 -22.84
N ILE A 908 27.56 0.36 -22.43
CA ILE A 908 27.32 1.80 -22.59
C ILE A 908 28.52 2.46 -23.30
N PRO A 909 28.30 3.55 -24.07
CA PRO A 909 29.41 4.33 -24.63
C PRO A 909 30.40 4.83 -23.58
N GLY A 910 31.58 5.26 -24.03
CA GLY A 910 32.49 6.01 -23.15
C GLY A 910 31.82 7.31 -22.71
N ALA A 911 32.12 7.75 -21.48
CA ALA A 911 31.51 8.93 -20.89
C ALA A 911 31.78 10.19 -21.74
N GLU A 912 30.76 11.03 -21.85
CA GLU A 912 30.85 12.33 -22.49
C GLU A 912 31.55 13.33 -21.56
N THR A 913 32.07 14.40 -22.17
CA THR A 913 32.96 15.37 -21.50
C THR A 913 32.43 16.78 -21.71
N THR A 914 31.23 17.05 -21.19
CA THR A 914 30.63 18.39 -21.21
C THR A 914 31.07 19.21 -19.98
N ASN A 915 31.30 18.56 -18.84
CA ASN A 915 31.70 19.19 -17.56
C ASN A 915 33.21 19.03 -17.23
N PHE A 916 34.09 19.48 -18.14
CA PHE A 916 35.54 19.20 -18.04
C PHE A 916 36.27 19.97 -16.92
N ILE A 917 37.07 19.25 -16.13
CA ILE A 917 38.02 19.84 -15.17
C ILE A 917 39.37 20.07 -15.86
N ASN A 918 39.64 21.33 -16.18
CA ASN A 918 40.88 21.73 -16.89
C ASN A 918 42.15 21.72 -16.03
N GLN A 919 42.01 21.75 -14.70
CA GLN A 919 43.16 21.83 -13.80
C GLN A 919 43.76 20.45 -13.55
N TYR A 920 45.09 20.35 -13.56
CA TYR A 920 45.79 19.09 -13.32
C TYR A 920 45.52 18.53 -11.91
N PHE A 921 45.66 19.35 -10.87
CA PHE A 921 45.41 18.95 -9.48
C PHE A 921 44.66 20.07 -8.71
N PRO A 922 43.33 20.17 -8.88
CA PRO A 922 42.52 21.23 -8.27
C PRO A 922 42.47 21.10 -6.75
N ALA A 923 43.05 22.08 -6.04
CA ALA A 923 43.19 22.07 -4.58
C ALA A 923 41.85 22.08 -3.83
N ASP A 924 40.80 22.62 -4.44
CA ASP A 924 39.41 22.62 -3.94
C ASP A 924 38.73 21.26 -4.03
N ARG A 925 39.29 20.32 -4.81
CA ARG A 925 38.88 18.90 -4.80
C ARG A 925 39.79 18.01 -3.96
N VAL A 926 40.66 18.59 -3.13
CA VAL A 926 41.48 17.84 -2.16
C VAL A 926 40.92 18.02 -0.76
N TYR A 927 40.43 16.93 -0.17
CA TYR A 927 39.84 16.93 1.18
C TYR A 927 39.92 15.54 1.80
N ASN A 928 39.56 15.42 3.07
CA ASN A 928 39.37 14.12 3.71
C ASN A 928 37.94 13.97 4.22
N TYR A 929 37.44 12.74 4.23
CA TYR A 929 36.14 12.42 4.81
C TYR A 929 36.13 11.00 5.43
N PRO A 930 35.40 10.79 6.55
CA PRO A 930 34.78 11.83 7.37
C PRO A 930 35.83 12.73 8.03
N ASN A 931 35.47 13.99 8.31
CA ASN A 931 36.30 14.94 9.06
C ASN A 931 35.39 15.75 10.03
N PRO A 932 35.49 15.60 11.36
CA PRO A 932 36.47 14.79 12.08
C PRO A 932 36.33 13.27 11.89
N VAL A 933 37.43 12.55 12.06
CA VAL A 933 37.51 11.09 12.00
C VAL A 933 37.17 10.51 13.37
N TYR A 934 36.11 9.70 13.45
CA TYR A 934 35.67 9.04 14.70
C TYR A 934 35.90 7.52 14.70
N ASN A 935 35.79 6.87 13.54
CA ASN A 935 35.71 5.41 13.43
C ASN A 935 37.02 4.78 12.91
N GLY A 936 38.17 5.33 13.31
CA GLY A 936 39.46 4.71 13.02
C GLY A 936 39.96 4.79 11.58
N ILE A 937 39.16 5.25 10.62
CA ILE A 937 39.53 5.35 9.19
C ILE A 937 39.01 6.66 8.57
N THR A 938 39.82 7.28 7.72
CA THR A 938 39.42 8.40 6.85
C THR A 938 39.98 8.21 5.44
N PHE A 939 39.30 8.78 4.44
CA PHE A 939 39.73 8.74 3.05
C PHE A 939 40.24 10.12 2.66
N LEU A 940 41.46 10.21 2.11
CA LEU A 940 41.99 11.42 1.49
C LEU A 940 41.61 11.39 0.01
N ARG A 941 40.71 12.28 -0.40
CA ARG A 941 40.19 12.39 -1.75
C ARG A 941 40.90 13.49 -2.53
N TYR A 942 41.13 13.23 -3.80
CA TYR A 942 41.76 14.18 -4.72
C TYR A 942 41.43 13.83 -6.19
N TYR A 943 41.43 14.85 -7.05
CA TYR A 943 41.27 14.71 -8.51
C TYR A 943 42.61 14.93 -9.22
N VAL A 944 42.88 14.14 -10.27
CA VAL A 944 43.96 14.42 -11.23
C VAL A 944 43.46 14.36 -12.66
N SER A 945 43.87 15.29 -13.53
CA SER A 945 43.44 15.29 -14.94
C SER A 945 44.17 14.26 -15.81
N GLU A 946 45.28 13.70 -15.32
CA GLU A 946 46.09 12.68 -16.00
C GLU A 946 46.77 11.79 -14.94
N ASN A 947 47.12 10.56 -15.31
CA ASN A 947 47.70 9.59 -14.38
C ASN A 947 48.89 10.14 -13.59
N ALA A 948 48.90 9.91 -12.28
CA ALA A 948 49.85 10.52 -11.36
C ALA A 948 50.30 9.58 -10.23
N GLU A 949 51.58 9.66 -9.86
CA GLU A 949 52.08 9.15 -8.58
C GLU A 949 51.63 10.10 -7.47
N ILE A 950 51.02 9.55 -6.43
CA ILE A 950 50.52 10.31 -5.28
C ILE A 950 51.40 10.03 -4.08
N LYS A 951 51.84 11.11 -3.43
CA LYS A 951 52.59 11.07 -2.20
C LYS A 951 51.89 11.92 -1.15
N ILE A 952 51.42 11.28 -0.07
CA ILE A 952 50.73 11.93 1.04
C ILE A 952 51.63 11.90 2.25
N GLN A 953 52.04 13.06 2.74
CA GLN A 953 52.84 13.18 3.96
C GLN A 953 52.01 13.82 5.06
N ILE A 954 51.88 13.13 6.19
CA ILE A 954 51.03 13.53 7.31
C ILE A 954 51.91 13.98 8.47
N PHE A 955 51.59 15.14 9.01
CA PHE A 955 52.28 15.76 10.14
C PHE A 955 51.28 16.10 11.24
N ASP A 956 51.72 16.13 12.49
CA ASP A 956 50.91 16.69 13.57
C ASP A 956 50.98 18.24 13.57
N LEU A 957 50.27 18.87 14.52
CA LEU A 957 50.28 20.33 14.69
C LEU A 957 51.66 20.92 15.05
N ALA A 958 52.56 20.13 15.63
CA ALA A 958 53.93 20.54 15.94
C ALA A 958 54.86 20.46 14.71
N GLY A 959 54.39 19.82 13.63
CA GLY A 959 55.15 19.56 12.41
C GLY A 959 55.95 18.27 12.46
N ASP A 960 55.73 17.42 13.47
CA ASP A 960 56.36 16.11 13.57
C ASP A 960 55.72 15.17 12.54
N TYR A 961 56.58 14.39 11.87
CA TYR A 961 56.15 13.42 10.87
C TYR A 961 55.39 12.26 11.51
N VAL A 962 54.20 11.98 11.00
CA VAL A 962 53.29 10.94 11.52
C VAL A 962 53.24 9.74 10.59
N ALA A 963 53.01 9.95 9.30
CA ALA A 963 52.86 8.89 8.31
C ALA A 963 53.15 9.37 6.89
N GLU A 964 53.44 8.44 6.01
CA GLU A 964 53.48 8.65 4.56
C GLU A 964 52.65 7.55 3.90
N LEU A 965 51.75 7.97 3.02
CA LEU A 965 50.95 7.09 2.18
C LEU A 965 51.36 7.35 0.74
N ASN A 966 51.56 6.29 -0.03
CA ASN A 966 51.90 6.37 -1.44
C ASN A 966 50.83 5.62 -2.22
N ASP A 967 50.36 6.23 -3.30
CA ASP A 967 49.28 5.70 -4.12
C ASP A 967 49.48 6.06 -5.59
N TYR A 968 48.66 5.50 -6.47
CA TYR A 968 48.65 5.81 -7.89
C TYR A 968 47.25 6.24 -8.32
N ALA A 969 47.16 7.45 -8.86
CA ALA A 969 45.90 8.04 -9.27
C ALA A 969 45.65 7.87 -10.77
N ILE A 970 44.41 7.51 -11.10
CA ILE A 970 43.93 7.43 -12.47
C ILE A 970 43.42 8.81 -12.89
N GLY A 971 43.91 9.29 -14.04
CA GLY A 971 43.54 10.57 -14.62
C GLY A 971 42.09 10.65 -15.07
N GLY A 972 41.49 11.82 -14.93
CA GLY A 972 40.13 12.11 -15.38
C GLY A 972 39.03 11.85 -14.35
N MET A 973 39.37 11.42 -13.13
CA MET A 973 38.39 11.13 -12.08
C MET A 973 38.93 11.35 -10.67
N ASP A 974 38.03 11.33 -9.68
CA ASP A 974 38.40 11.33 -8.27
C ASP A 974 39.09 10.02 -7.87
N ASN A 975 40.04 10.13 -6.96
CA ASN A 975 40.81 9.03 -6.38
C ASN A 975 40.85 9.20 -4.86
N GLU A 976 41.04 8.10 -4.14
CA GLU A 976 41.01 8.07 -2.68
C GLU A 976 42.11 7.19 -2.12
N THR A 977 42.88 7.74 -1.17
CA THR A 977 43.81 6.94 -0.36
C THR A 977 43.24 6.78 1.05
N GLU A 978 43.13 5.53 1.51
CA GLU A 978 42.69 5.21 2.86
C GLU A 978 43.80 5.50 3.89
N TRP A 979 43.43 6.12 5.00
CA TRP A 979 44.29 6.28 6.16
C TRP A 979 43.62 5.68 7.41
N ASN A 980 44.19 4.59 7.91
CA ASN A 980 43.83 4.02 9.21
C ASN A 980 44.51 4.83 10.35
N VAL A 981 43.67 5.37 11.22
CA VAL A 981 44.02 6.20 12.38
C VAL A 981 43.79 5.48 13.72
N ASP A 982 43.56 4.16 13.74
CA ASP A 982 43.32 3.38 14.96
C ASP A 982 44.47 3.47 15.96
N ASN A 983 45.70 3.68 15.48
CA ASN A 983 46.89 3.85 16.33
C ASN A 983 47.34 5.31 16.48
N ILE A 984 46.56 6.27 15.99
CA ILE A 984 46.89 7.71 15.99
C ILE A 984 46.14 8.41 17.14
N GLN A 985 46.76 9.37 17.82
CA GLN A 985 46.12 10.09 18.94
C GLN A 985 45.07 11.09 18.44
N SER A 986 44.10 11.44 19.29
CA SER A 986 43.17 12.54 18.97
C SER A 986 43.94 13.85 18.80
N GLY A 987 43.62 14.62 17.78
CA GLY A 987 44.36 15.84 17.44
C GLY A 987 44.06 16.33 16.03
N ILE A 988 44.71 17.42 15.65
CA ILE A 988 44.67 17.94 14.27
C ILE A 988 45.99 17.59 13.58
N TYR A 989 45.87 17.08 12.38
CA TYR A 989 46.96 16.68 11.50
C TYR A 989 46.91 17.49 10.20
N LEU A 990 48.08 17.71 9.61
CA LEU A 990 48.24 18.33 8.29
C LEU A 990 48.67 17.24 7.31
N ALA A 991 47.89 17.03 6.25
CA ALA A 991 48.26 16.13 5.16
C ALA A 991 48.66 16.97 3.95
N ARG A 992 49.89 16.80 3.47
CA ARG A 992 50.37 17.32 2.19
C ARG A 992 50.23 16.22 1.14
N ILE A 993 49.28 16.38 0.21
CA ILE A 993 49.06 15.49 -0.92
C ILE A 993 49.80 16.09 -2.11
N GLU A 994 50.80 15.39 -2.63
CA GLU A 994 51.55 15.75 -3.83
C GLU A 994 51.20 14.78 -4.95
N ALA A 995 50.82 15.32 -6.11
CA ALA A 995 50.54 14.57 -7.32
C ALA A 995 51.61 14.88 -8.38
N LYS A 996 52.21 13.82 -8.93
CA LYS A 996 53.24 13.92 -9.97
C LYS A 996 52.83 13.14 -11.21
N SER A 997 52.60 13.84 -12.32
CA SER A 997 52.06 13.24 -13.53
C SER A 997 53.11 12.47 -14.31
N SER A 998 52.63 11.52 -15.10
CA SER A 998 53.44 10.82 -16.11
C SER A 998 54.02 11.75 -17.20
N SER A 999 53.40 12.91 -17.45
CA SER A 999 53.90 13.94 -18.37
C SER A 999 54.87 14.95 -17.72
N GLY A 1000 55.12 14.82 -16.41
CA GLY A 1000 56.10 15.63 -15.67
C GLY A 1000 55.53 16.84 -14.92
N LYS A 1001 54.20 17.01 -14.86
CA LYS A 1001 53.57 18.01 -13.99
C LYS A 1001 53.68 17.58 -12.53
N SER A 1002 53.79 18.55 -11.62
CA SER A 1002 53.83 18.27 -10.18
C SER A 1002 53.16 19.42 -9.42
N GLU A 1003 52.12 19.09 -8.67
CA GLU A 1003 51.35 20.02 -7.86
C GLU A 1003 51.08 19.38 -6.49
N PHE A 1004 50.78 20.19 -5.48
CA PHE A 1004 50.42 19.68 -4.15
C PHE A 1004 49.37 20.56 -3.49
N ALA A 1005 48.63 19.97 -2.56
CA ALA A 1005 47.66 20.63 -1.70
C ALA A 1005 47.88 20.18 -0.25
N VAL A 1006 47.48 21.03 0.70
CA VAL A 1006 47.57 20.74 2.13
C VAL A 1006 46.19 20.84 2.74
N ILE A 1007 45.77 19.79 3.44
CA ILE A 1007 44.47 19.72 4.12
C ILE A 1007 44.66 19.48 5.62
N LYS A 1008 43.62 19.81 6.40
CA LYS A 1008 43.58 19.58 7.85
C LYS A 1008 42.67 18.40 8.16
N ILE A 1009 43.17 17.45 8.93
CA ILE A 1009 42.44 16.25 9.37
C ILE A 1009 42.29 16.31 10.89
N ALA A 1010 41.07 16.30 11.39
CA ALA A 1010 40.80 16.19 12.83
C ALA A 1010 40.50 14.73 13.17
N VAL A 1011 41.24 14.14 14.12
CA VAL A 1011 40.98 12.78 14.64
C VAL A 1011 40.44 12.90 16.06
N VAL A 1012 39.33 12.22 16.35
CA VAL A 1012 38.67 12.20 17.66
C VAL A 1012 38.49 10.73 18.06
N LYS A 1013 38.90 10.37 19.28
CA LYS A 1013 38.75 9.03 19.83
C LYS A 1013 37.91 9.06 21.10
#